data_AF-A0A9Y6J982-F1
#
_entry.id   AF-A0A9Y6J982-F1
#
_cell.length_a   1.000
_cell.length_b   1.000
_cell.length_c   1.000
_cell.angle_alpha   90.00
_cell.angle_beta   90.00
_cell.angle_gamma   90.00
#
_symmetry.space_group_name_H-M   'P 1'
#
loop_
_entity.id
_entity.type
_entity.pdbx_description
1 polymer ?
#
loop_
_entity_poly.entity_id
_entity_poly.type
_entity_poly.pdbx_seq_one_letter_code
_entity_poly.pdbx_strand_id
1 'polypeptide(L)'
;MDLSEEESTPLVIRDRGGSQRSSSSTVPNLQVNFFPVKKEATTLQITSGQISAENVCIQAGKKCGILPVYLSLFGLASEDLSFWYPPSHMFDTDENLKVHFRVRFFFGNWFGQEPRSSYRYSLTRDRISPVLDYSVIDYLFAQLRNDFIESKAGIAPPLTLQEECLGLAVLDLWRMAKERNQSVRELCKTVSYKSCLPMSHRHDIQKRNRLDRYRIRNTLKRFLKKLGNCSVDECSLKLKYLIELSGIEPSVGTETFQVNHSSSHPKSDFSLVRVTGETGIQTAGSINNSQVLSRVEWQTFCDFQEIIDISIQRVCHEQVPQDSRMVTITRKDDSCLEVKFQSLKEALSFVSLVDGYFRLTTDSSHFFCQDIAPPSILEGIKNHCHGPITSEFAVNKLKKSGYKGGTFLLRQSPKNYDNFFLTVCVQTPLGLDYKDCLINKNEHYSLFGVQKSFSSLRELTSHYQHNKLLLAEVPVKLTCCCPPRPKELTNLIIIRNCSSVEAPGSPTTERNKFSHIQFHMIKYEDLSCDESLGQGSFTRIFKGKKIDIHDGEKRVTEVLLKELDATHKNCWESFFEAASLMSQIAHRHLLLVYGVSVHGAKNIMVQEYVKYGALDLYLKRGRSVSVSWKLDVAKQLASALNFLEEKNIVHGNICAKNLLLAREGDPSQGSSPFIKLSDPGISMAMVGKDVILDRIPWVAPEVLGAPEKLTLECDKWSFGATVWEIFNNGNSLLRGWNLDQKKQFYESFQQLPPSQWTELADLISQCMDYQADFRPSCRSIIRQLNSLITSDYVILHATEPVTQSPVCRSYSHPQHDQTLFEERYLRYISPLGKGNFGSVELCRYDPLGDNTGELVAVKKLQSNKQSNLEDFQKEVNTLHVLHCDYIVKYKGVCYSMGRLSMSLVMEYLPYGSLIGYLEKNKHNINTRRMLLFASQICKVRELAKC
;
A
#
# COMPACT_ATOMS: atom_id res chain seq x y z
N MET A 1 -46.61 38.81 44.07
CA MET A 1 -47.19 39.78 43.15
C MET A 1 -46.20 40.92 43.07
N ASP A 2 -45.55 41.04 41.92
CA ASP A 2 -45.12 42.28 41.26
C ASP A 2 -44.88 41.82 39.82
N LEU A 3 -45.88 42.11 38.98
CA LEU A 3 -46.09 41.53 37.64
C LEU A 3 -45.83 42.54 36.52
N SER A 4 -45.13 43.62 36.82
CA SER A 4 -44.87 44.72 35.89
C SER A 4 -43.48 45.28 36.12
N GLU A 5 -42.47 44.65 35.52
CA GLU A 5 -41.25 45.35 35.10
C GLU A 5 -40.55 44.50 34.00
N GLU A 6 -40.51 45.09 32.81
CA GLU A 6 -39.67 44.78 31.64
C GLU A 6 -40.01 43.56 30.77
N GLU A 7 -41.11 43.70 30.00
CA GLU A 7 -41.14 43.36 28.57
C GLU A 7 -40.36 44.45 27.79
N SER A 8 -39.04 44.34 27.67
CA SER A 8 -38.20 44.99 26.63
C SER A 8 -36.70 44.97 26.98
N THR A 9 -36.11 43.78 27.16
CA THR A 9 -34.66 43.64 27.01
C THR A 9 -34.38 43.22 25.56
N PRO A 10 -33.64 44.02 24.76
CA PRO A 10 -33.37 43.68 23.38
C PRO A 10 -32.54 42.39 23.33
N LEU A 11 -32.82 41.55 22.33
CA LEU A 11 -31.83 40.60 21.82
C LEU A 11 -30.57 41.42 21.52
N VAL A 12 -29.50 41.12 22.25
CA VAL A 12 -28.10 41.58 22.08
C VAL A 12 -27.93 42.70 21.04
N ILE A 13 -27.52 43.88 21.50
CA ILE A 13 -26.91 44.91 20.66
C ILE A 13 -25.85 44.23 19.80
N ARG A 14 -26.16 44.08 18.51
CA ARG A 14 -25.12 43.95 17.48
C ARG A 14 -24.19 45.13 17.71
N ASP A 15 -22.92 44.87 18.02
CA ASP A 15 -21.88 45.78 17.60
C ASP A 15 -21.96 45.83 16.07
N ARG A 16 -22.75 46.78 15.58
CA ARG A 16 -22.62 47.29 14.23
C ARG A 16 -21.24 47.93 14.21
N GLY A 17 -20.24 47.16 13.80
CA GLY A 17 -19.12 47.71 13.06
C GLY A 17 -19.73 48.51 11.91
N GLY A 18 -19.75 49.83 12.06
CA GLY A 18 -20.10 50.74 10.98
C GLY A 18 -19.03 50.62 9.92
N SER A 19 -19.20 49.68 8.99
CA SER A 19 -18.61 49.84 7.67
C SER A 19 -19.46 50.89 6.98
N GLN A 20 -18.93 52.11 6.88
CA GLN A 20 -19.42 53.08 5.93
C GLN A 20 -19.50 52.37 4.57
N ARG A 21 -20.68 52.42 3.95
CA ARG A 21 -20.82 52.19 2.52
C ARG A 21 -20.06 53.31 1.81
N SER A 22 -18.75 53.17 1.71
CA SER A 22 -17.99 53.70 0.60
C SER A 22 -17.95 52.61 -0.45
N SER A 23 -18.65 52.86 -1.55
CA SER A 23 -18.42 52.21 -2.84
C SER A 23 -16.92 52.15 -3.10
N SER A 24 -16.31 50.99 -2.84
CA SER A 24 -14.94 50.68 -3.21
C SER A 24 -14.96 49.23 -3.67
N SER A 25 -14.44 49.03 -4.87
CA SER A 25 -14.29 47.77 -5.60
C SER A 25 -14.21 46.54 -4.70
N THR A 26 -15.22 45.66 -4.74
CA THR A 26 -15.14 44.31 -4.18
C THR A 26 -14.09 43.54 -4.96
N VAL A 27 -12.86 43.56 -4.45
CA VAL A 27 -11.81 42.63 -4.86
C VAL A 27 -12.35 41.24 -4.49
N PRO A 28 -12.40 40.29 -5.43
CA PRO A 28 -12.82 38.93 -5.13
C PRO A 28 -11.98 38.33 -4.00
N ASN A 29 -12.60 37.55 -3.10
CA ASN A 29 -11.89 36.95 -1.97
C ASN A 29 -12.47 35.61 -1.50
N LEU A 30 -11.58 34.78 -0.94
CA LEU A 30 -11.96 33.60 -0.16
C LEU A 30 -12.16 34.01 1.31
N GLN A 31 -13.39 33.88 1.81
CA GLN A 31 -13.76 34.18 3.19
C GLN A 31 -13.84 32.89 4.02
N VAL A 32 -13.01 32.80 5.05
CA VAL A 32 -12.94 31.64 5.95
C VAL A 32 -13.56 32.00 7.29
N ASN A 33 -14.66 31.34 7.63
CA ASN A 33 -15.33 31.50 8.91
C ASN A 33 -14.74 30.51 9.93
N PHE A 34 -14.41 31.01 11.13
CA PHE A 34 -13.88 30.19 12.23
C PHE A 34 -14.39 30.70 13.58
N PHE A 35 -14.20 29.89 14.63
CA PHE A 35 -14.62 30.22 15.99
C PHE A 35 -13.40 30.68 16.82
N PRO A 36 -13.22 32.00 17.05
CA PRO A 36 -12.03 32.48 17.75
C PRO A 36 -12.12 32.22 19.26
N VAL A 37 -10.97 31.95 19.88
CA VAL A 37 -10.82 31.76 21.33
C VAL A 37 -10.92 33.09 22.10
N LYS A 38 -10.58 34.21 21.45
CA LYS A 38 -10.70 35.59 21.98
C LYS A 38 -11.68 36.39 21.11
N LYS A 39 -12.24 37.50 21.60
CA LYS A 39 -13.20 38.39 20.89
C LYS A 39 -12.60 39.13 19.68
N GLU A 40 -11.78 38.48 18.86
CA GLU A 40 -11.27 39.00 17.58
C GLU A 40 -12.18 38.58 16.41
N ALA A 41 -11.85 39.07 15.21
CA ALA A 41 -12.59 38.82 13.98
C ALA A 41 -12.87 37.32 13.77
N THR A 42 -14.13 36.99 13.46
CA THR A 42 -14.62 35.61 13.21
C THR A 42 -14.39 35.13 11.78
N THR A 43 -13.68 35.93 10.98
CA THR A 43 -13.51 35.73 9.55
C THR A 43 -12.10 36.10 9.13
N LEU A 44 -11.47 35.23 8.33
CA LEU A 44 -10.18 35.45 7.68
C LEU A 44 -10.45 35.67 6.20
N GLN A 45 -9.88 36.73 5.65
CA GLN A 45 -9.97 37.04 4.22
C GLN A 45 -8.63 36.73 3.58
N ILE A 46 -8.64 35.89 2.55
CA ILE A 46 -7.45 35.53 1.78
C ILE A 46 -7.57 36.19 0.41
N THR A 47 -6.64 37.10 0.10
CA THR A 47 -6.65 37.93 -1.11
C THR A 47 -5.61 37.44 -2.12
N SER A 48 -6.07 37.18 -3.35
CA SER A 48 -5.29 36.87 -4.58
C SER A 48 -4.38 35.63 -4.55
N GLY A 49 -4.46 34.80 -5.59
CA GLY A 49 -3.63 33.62 -5.82
C GLY A 49 -4.35 32.28 -5.61
N GLN A 50 -3.72 31.19 -6.05
CA GLN A 50 -4.21 29.85 -5.80
C GLN A 50 -3.71 29.34 -4.44
N ILE A 51 -4.61 28.83 -3.61
CA ILE A 51 -4.25 28.30 -2.28
C ILE A 51 -4.93 26.96 -2.01
N SER A 52 -4.18 26.01 -1.46
CA SER A 52 -4.74 24.71 -1.08
C SER A 52 -5.60 24.79 0.18
N ALA A 53 -6.59 23.92 0.29
CA ALA A 53 -7.42 23.79 1.48
C ALA A 53 -6.60 23.51 2.76
N GLU A 54 -5.53 22.71 2.67
CA GLU A 54 -4.61 22.52 3.79
C GLU A 54 -3.93 23.82 4.22
N ASN A 55 -3.44 24.64 3.28
CA ASN A 55 -2.79 25.90 3.62
C ASN A 55 -3.76 26.90 4.24
N VAL A 56 -5.01 26.91 3.78
CA VAL A 56 -6.09 27.67 4.42
C VAL A 56 -6.34 27.18 5.86
N CYS A 57 -6.40 25.86 6.08
CA CYS A 57 -6.47 25.27 7.42
C CYS A 57 -5.27 25.67 8.30
N ILE A 58 -4.04 25.70 7.76
CA ILE A 58 -2.84 26.14 8.50
C ILE A 58 -2.99 27.61 8.94
N GLN A 59 -3.44 28.50 8.06
CA GLN A 59 -3.64 29.92 8.41
C GLN A 59 -4.73 30.11 9.47
N ALA A 60 -5.86 29.40 9.33
CA ALA A 60 -6.93 29.41 10.33
C ALA A 60 -6.47 28.81 11.67
N GLY A 61 -5.74 27.69 11.63
CA GLY A 61 -5.16 27.04 12.80
C GLY A 61 -4.21 27.96 13.59
N LYS A 62 -3.31 28.67 12.88
CA LYS A 62 -2.43 29.69 13.47
C LYS A 62 -3.23 30.77 14.20
N LYS A 63 -4.30 31.28 13.59
CA LYS A 63 -5.18 32.31 14.19
C LYS A 63 -5.96 31.79 15.40
N CYS A 64 -6.35 30.52 15.39
CA CYS A 64 -7.07 29.87 16.49
C CYS A 64 -6.17 29.33 17.60
N GLY A 65 -4.84 29.40 17.45
CA GLY A 65 -3.89 28.83 18.41
C GLY A 65 -3.84 27.30 18.39
N ILE A 66 -4.31 26.66 17.32
CA ILE A 66 -4.23 25.20 17.16
C ILE A 66 -2.79 24.82 16.84
N LEU A 67 -2.25 23.83 17.55
CA LEU A 67 -0.89 23.34 17.31
C LEU A 67 -0.84 22.41 16.08
N PRO A 68 0.31 22.33 15.37
CA PRO A 68 0.47 21.45 14.20
C PRO A 68 0.04 19.99 14.42
N VAL A 69 0.30 19.45 15.62
CA VAL A 69 -0.05 18.06 15.98
C VAL A 69 -1.57 17.78 15.98
N TYR A 70 -2.40 18.81 16.12
CA TYR A 70 -3.87 18.69 16.16
C TYR A 70 -4.55 19.17 14.89
N LEU A 71 -3.83 19.80 13.95
CA LEU A 71 -4.43 20.38 12.74
C LEU A 71 -5.13 19.32 11.88
N SER A 72 -4.63 18.08 11.88
CA SER A 72 -5.24 16.97 11.12
C SER A 72 -6.64 16.58 11.59
N LEU A 73 -7.12 17.11 12.71
CA LEU A 73 -8.51 16.95 13.17
C LEU A 73 -9.49 17.91 12.47
N PHE A 74 -8.96 18.91 11.74
CA PHE A 74 -9.74 19.97 11.12
C PHE A 74 -9.87 19.79 9.61
N GLY A 75 -10.88 20.43 9.03
CA GLY A 75 -11.09 20.54 7.59
C GLY A 75 -11.90 21.80 7.23
N LEU A 76 -12.16 21.95 5.93
CA LEU A 76 -13.00 23.03 5.41
C LEU A 76 -14.31 22.49 4.88
N ALA A 77 -15.42 22.98 5.42
CA ALA A 77 -16.75 22.70 4.92
C ALA A 77 -17.25 23.82 4.00
N SER A 78 -18.14 23.49 3.07
CA SER A 78 -18.91 24.47 2.28
C SER A 78 -19.76 25.39 3.17
N GLU A 79 -20.20 26.54 2.65
CA GLU A 79 -21.04 27.51 3.39
C GLU A 79 -22.34 26.88 3.93
N ASP A 80 -22.95 25.98 3.17
CA ASP A 80 -24.17 25.25 3.52
C ASP A 80 -23.92 23.94 4.29
N LEU A 81 -22.65 23.59 4.54
CA LEU A 81 -22.22 22.35 5.18
C LEU A 81 -22.65 21.06 4.45
N SER A 82 -22.92 21.13 3.14
CA SER A 82 -23.33 19.98 2.34
C SER A 82 -22.17 19.05 1.97
N PHE A 83 -20.94 19.55 1.89
CA PHE A 83 -19.74 18.74 1.63
C PHE A 83 -18.49 19.37 2.24
N TRP A 84 -17.40 18.59 2.26
CA TRP A 84 -16.09 19.03 2.71
C TRP A 84 -15.09 19.05 1.55
N TYR A 85 -14.20 20.04 1.58
CA TYR A 85 -13.11 20.12 0.63
C TYR A 85 -11.97 19.19 1.05
N PRO A 86 -11.42 18.38 0.12
CA PRO A 86 -10.23 17.61 0.40
C PRO A 86 -9.03 18.55 0.64
N PRO A 87 -8.02 18.15 1.44
CA PRO A 87 -6.85 18.99 1.77
C PRO A 87 -6.05 19.51 0.56
N SER A 88 -6.06 18.76 -0.53
CA SER A 88 -5.46 19.06 -1.85
C SER A 88 -6.24 20.06 -2.69
N HIS A 89 -7.50 20.35 -2.35
CA HIS A 89 -8.35 21.23 -3.17
C HIS A 89 -7.72 22.61 -3.31
N MET A 90 -7.59 23.09 -4.53
CA MET A 90 -7.06 24.42 -4.84
C MET A 90 -8.22 25.40 -4.98
N PHE A 91 -8.28 26.38 -4.08
CA PHE A 91 -9.20 27.50 -4.21
C PHE A 91 -8.61 28.55 -5.15
N ASP A 92 -9.46 29.05 -6.03
CA ASP A 92 -9.21 30.28 -6.76
C ASP A 92 -9.78 31.45 -5.96
N THR A 93 -8.93 32.33 -5.44
CA THR A 93 -9.37 33.50 -4.65
C THR A 93 -10.07 34.56 -5.50
N ASP A 94 -10.06 34.40 -6.82
CA ASP A 94 -10.78 35.29 -7.74
C ASP A 94 -12.30 35.02 -7.73
N GLU A 95 -12.73 33.93 -7.06
CA GLU A 95 -14.13 33.64 -6.77
C GLU A 95 -14.51 34.10 -5.34
N ASN A 96 -15.67 34.76 -5.20
CA ASN A 96 -16.22 35.12 -3.89
C ASN A 96 -16.82 33.89 -3.19
N LEU A 97 -15.95 33.09 -2.59
CA LEU A 97 -16.32 31.83 -1.93
C LEU A 97 -16.27 31.97 -0.40
N LYS A 98 -17.21 31.34 0.28
CA LYS A 98 -17.22 31.22 1.74
C LYS A 98 -17.08 29.78 2.18
N VAL A 99 -16.21 29.55 3.17
CA VAL A 99 -15.94 28.23 3.74
C VAL A 99 -15.87 28.30 5.26
N HIS A 100 -16.08 27.17 5.92
CA HIS A 100 -16.01 27.05 7.38
C HIS A 100 -14.82 26.17 7.80
N PHE A 101 -13.92 26.72 8.62
CA PHE A 101 -12.89 25.95 9.31
C PHE A 101 -13.50 25.24 10.51
N ARG A 102 -13.43 23.91 10.54
CA ARG A 102 -14.19 23.11 11.51
C ARG A 102 -13.43 21.85 11.91
N VAL A 103 -13.66 21.38 13.15
CA VAL A 103 -13.27 20.03 13.55
C VAL A 103 -14.15 19.06 12.76
N ARG A 104 -13.51 18.19 11.99
CA ARG A 104 -14.15 17.18 11.15
C ARG A 104 -13.97 15.78 11.73
N PHE A 105 -12.74 15.45 12.13
CA PHE A 105 -12.39 14.12 12.64
C PHE A 105 -12.57 14.10 14.16
N PHE A 106 -13.55 13.33 14.62
CA PHE A 106 -13.96 13.29 16.02
C PHE A 106 -14.02 11.85 16.55
N PHE A 107 -13.54 11.65 17.77
CA PHE A 107 -13.51 10.35 18.46
C PHE A 107 -14.34 10.50 19.73
N GLY A 108 -15.58 9.98 19.74
CA GLY A 108 -16.55 10.23 20.82
C GLY A 108 -16.08 9.86 22.23
N ASN A 109 -15.21 8.86 22.36
CA ASN A 109 -14.76 8.35 23.67
C ASN A 109 -13.46 8.98 24.18
N TRP A 110 -13.11 10.19 23.75
CA TRP A 110 -11.85 10.85 24.09
C TRP A 110 -11.71 11.28 25.58
N PHE A 111 -12.80 11.33 26.33
CA PHE A 111 -12.86 11.78 27.73
C PHE A 111 -13.21 10.67 28.73
N GLY A 112 -13.46 9.44 28.28
CA GLY A 112 -13.90 8.33 29.13
C GLY A 112 -12.80 7.84 30.09
N GLN A 113 -13.20 7.22 31.20
CA GLN A 113 -12.30 6.35 31.99
C GLN A 113 -12.22 4.97 31.32
N GLU A 114 -11.10 4.27 31.52
CA GLU A 114 -10.88 2.91 30.99
C GLU A 114 -12.10 1.99 31.25
N PRO A 115 -12.46 1.09 30.31
CA PRO A 115 -11.63 0.56 29.23
C PRO A 115 -11.95 1.07 27.82
N ARG A 116 -12.81 2.08 27.60
CA ARG A 116 -13.26 2.48 26.24
C ARG A 116 -12.68 3.79 25.70
N SER A 117 -11.67 4.36 26.33
CA SER A 117 -11.15 5.69 25.99
C SER A 117 -10.29 5.69 24.73
N SER A 118 -10.44 6.73 23.90
CA SER A 118 -9.56 7.02 22.76
C SER A 118 -8.40 7.92 23.20
N TYR A 119 -7.16 7.59 22.81
CA TYR A 119 -5.95 8.33 23.22
C TYR A 119 -4.86 8.31 22.16
N ARG A 120 -3.93 9.27 22.19
CA ARG A 120 -2.75 9.29 21.31
C ARG A 120 -1.71 8.30 21.79
N TYR A 121 -1.08 7.58 20.86
CA TYR A 121 -0.06 6.61 21.20
C TYR A 121 1.14 7.26 21.91
N SER A 122 1.64 6.57 22.94
CA SER A 122 2.74 7.00 23.80
C SER A 122 3.74 5.85 23.93
N LEU A 123 5.03 6.16 24.07
CA LEU A 123 6.06 5.14 24.25
C LEU A 123 6.04 4.52 25.66
N THR A 124 5.52 5.26 26.65
CA THR A 124 5.37 4.78 28.02
C THR A 124 3.94 4.31 28.26
N ARG A 125 3.77 3.03 28.64
CA ARG A 125 2.45 2.41 28.85
C ARG A 125 1.57 3.15 29.88
N ASP A 126 2.18 3.82 30.86
CA ASP A 126 1.46 4.48 31.95
C ASP A 126 1.06 5.94 31.66
N ARG A 127 1.38 6.47 30.47
CA ARG A 127 1.01 7.85 30.08
C ARG A 127 0.01 7.85 28.95
N ILE A 128 -1.25 8.09 29.30
CA ILE A 128 -2.32 8.38 28.34
C ILE A 128 -2.11 9.79 27.80
N SER A 129 -1.81 9.90 26.49
CA SER A 129 -1.73 11.21 25.83
C SER A 129 -3.10 11.61 25.30
N PRO A 130 -3.63 12.81 25.65
CA PRO A 130 -4.97 13.19 25.26
C PRO A 130 -5.10 13.40 23.75
N VAL A 131 -6.28 13.08 23.20
CA VAL A 131 -6.57 13.27 21.77
C VAL A 131 -6.59 14.75 21.39
N LEU A 132 -7.14 15.58 22.29
CA LEU A 132 -7.35 17.01 22.13
C LEU A 132 -6.53 17.79 23.17
N ASP A 133 -6.06 18.98 22.81
CA ASP A 133 -5.57 19.96 23.78
C ASP A 133 -6.65 20.98 24.15
N TYR A 134 -6.31 21.90 25.06
CA TYR A 134 -7.22 22.95 25.52
C TYR A 134 -7.73 23.85 24.39
N SER A 135 -6.86 24.22 23.44
CA SER A 135 -7.24 25.08 22.32
C SER A 135 -8.23 24.39 21.37
N VAL A 136 -8.05 23.09 21.14
CA VAL A 136 -9.00 22.30 20.35
C VAL A 136 -10.32 22.09 21.09
N ILE A 137 -10.29 21.86 22.41
CA ILE A 137 -11.50 21.75 23.24
C ILE A 137 -12.32 23.06 23.19
N ASP A 138 -11.65 24.21 23.33
CA ASP A 138 -12.30 25.52 23.24
C ASP A 138 -12.95 25.75 21.87
N TYR A 139 -12.25 25.38 20.80
CA TYR A 139 -12.77 25.49 19.44
C TYR A 139 -13.97 24.56 19.23
N LEU A 140 -13.84 23.29 19.63
CA LEU A 140 -14.89 22.28 19.50
C LEU A 140 -16.15 22.66 20.28
N PHE A 141 -15.98 23.20 21.49
CA PHE A 141 -17.09 23.75 22.27
C PHE A 141 -17.80 24.86 21.52
N ALA A 142 -17.07 25.85 21.00
CA ALA A 142 -17.67 26.96 20.27
C ALA A 142 -18.41 26.50 19.00
N GLN A 143 -17.84 25.55 18.26
CA GLN A 143 -18.44 24.93 17.08
C GLN A 143 -19.76 24.22 17.44
N LEU A 144 -19.70 23.23 18.33
CA LEU A 144 -20.87 22.40 18.64
C LEU A 144 -21.97 23.17 19.37
N ARG A 145 -21.61 24.15 20.21
CA ARG A 145 -22.57 25.07 20.82
C ARG A 145 -23.31 25.88 19.75
N ASN A 146 -22.60 26.41 18.76
CA ASN A 146 -23.21 27.17 17.68
C ASN A 146 -24.17 26.30 16.86
N ASP A 147 -23.74 25.10 16.49
CA ASP A 147 -24.55 24.16 15.72
C ASP A 147 -25.80 23.72 16.51
N PHE A 148 -25.66 23.46 17.81
CA PHE A 148 -26.78 23.13 18.71
C PHE A 148 -27.82 24.25 18.80
N ILE A 149 -27.37 25.50 19.00
CA ILE A 149 -28.27 26.66 19.14
C ILE A 149 -28.99 26.96 17.83
N GLU A 150 -28.27 26.92 16.70
CA GLU A 150 -28.81 27.21 15.37
C GLU A 150 -29.54 26.01 14.75
N SER A 151 -29.46 24.82 15.38
CA SER A 151 -30.00 23.55 14.88
C SER A 151 -29.47 23.20 13.47
N LYS A 152 -28.14 23.26 13.31
CA LYS A 152 -27.42 23.02 12.05
C LYS A 152 -26.45 21.84 12.17
N ALA A 153 -25.83 21.45 11.05
CA ALA A 153 -24.80 20.41 10.99
C ALA A 153 -25.25 19.04 11.57
N GLY A 154 -26.54 18.71 11.41
CA GLY A 154 -27.12 17.47 11.96
C GLY A 154 -27.48 17.51 13.45
N ILE A 155 -27.17 18.60 14.17
CA ILE A 155 -27.47 18.71 15.61
C ILE A 155 -28.84 19.37 15.80
N ALA A 156 -29.88 18.53 15.87
CA ALA A 156 -31.25 18.99 16.03
C ALA A 156 -32.02 18.06 16.98
N PRO A 157 -31.76 18.13 18.29
CA PRO A 157 -32.33 17.20 19.25
C PRO A 157 -33.87 17.23 19.23
N PRO A 158 -34.53 16.08 19.42
CA PRO A 158 -35.98 16.02 19.46
C PRO A 158 -36.52 16.73 20.70
N LEU A 159 -37.76 17.24 20.60
CA LEU A 159 -38.44 17.95 21.70
C LEU A 159 -38.63 17.10 22.97
N THR A 160 -38.51 15.78 22.86
CA THR A 160 -38.55 14.85 24.01
C THR A 160 -37.39 15.05 24.97
N LEU A 161 -36.24 15.57 24.50
CA LEU A 161 -35.04 15.80 25.31
C LEU A 161 -34.94 17.25 25.83
N GLN A 162 -36.09 17.86 26.12
CA GLN A 162 -36.16 19.26 26.53
C GLN A 162 -35.45 19.51 27.87
N GLU A 163 -35.52 18.58 28.82
CA GLU A 163 -34.92 18.75 30.15
C GLU A 163 -33.39 18.72 30.08
N GLU A 164 -32.84 17.83 29.26
CA GLU A 164 -31.41 17.70 28.99
C GLU A 164 -30.88 18.95 28.27
N CYS A 165 -31.63 19.46 27.28
CA CYS A 165 -31.31 20.73 26.63
C CYS A 165 -31.32 21.92 27.61
N LEU A 166 -32.25 21.93 28.58
CA LEU A 166 -32.26 22.92 29.67
C LEU A 166 -31.04 22.75 30.59
N GLY A 167 -30.58 21.53 30.83
CA GLY A 167 -29.32 21.23 31.52
C GLY A 167 -28.10 21.84 30.81
N LEU A 168 -28.00 21.69 29.49
CA LEU A 168 -26.96 22.34 28.68
C LEU A 168 -27.02 23.87 28.78
N ALA A 169 -28.23 24.46 28.77
CA ALA A 169 -28.40 25.90 28.95
C ALA A 169 -27.92 26.38 30.34
N VAL A 170 -28.10 25.57 31.40
CA VAL A 170 -27.54 25.87 32.73
C VAL A 170 -26.01 25.87 32.70
N LEU A 171 -25.39 24.86 32.08
CA LEU A 171 -23.94 24.78 31.94
C LEU A 171 -23.38 25.98 31.16
N ASP A 172 -24.03 26.34 30.05
CA ASP A 172 -23.58 27.45 29.20
C ASP A 172 -23.71 28.82 29.90
N LEU A 173 -24.83 29.06 30.61
CA LEU A 173 -24.98 30.27 31.42
C LEU A 173 -23.97 30.34 32.57
N TRP A 174 -23.70 29.21 33.23
CA TRP A 174 -22.72 29.17 34.32
C TRP A 174 -21.30 29.46 33.80
N ARG A 175 -20.93 28.88 32.66
CA ARG A 175 -19.68 29.17 31.94
C ARG A 175 -19.58 30.65 31.58
N MET A 176 -20.61 31.23 30.95
CA MET A 176 -20.62 32.66 30.60
C MET A 176 -20.42 33.56 31.82
N ALA A 177 -20.98 33.20 32.97
CA ALA A 177 -20.82 33.97 34.20
C ALA A 177 -19.35 33.94 34.66
N LYS A 178 -18.69 32.77 34.58
CA LYS A 178 -17.26 32.62 34.90
C LYS A 178 -16.37 33.41 33.94
N GLU A 179 -16.54 33.25 32.63
CA GLU A 179 -15.74 33.96 31.63
C GLU A 179 -15.87 35.49 31.71
N ARG A 180 -17.05 35.98 32.11
CA ARG A 180 -17.30 37.42 32.29
C ARG A 180 -16.90 37.93 33.67
N ASN A 181 -16.42 37.05 34.56
CA ASN A 181 -16.19 37.34 35.98
C ASN A 181 -17.40 38.00 36.67
N GLN A 182 -18.59 37.50 36.37
CA GLN A 182 -19.87 37.99 36.90
C GLN A 182 -20.56 36.93 37.76
N SER A 183 -21.40 37.37 38.69
CA SER A 183 -22.29 36.43 39.37
C SER A 183 -23.35 35.90 38.39
N VAL A 184 -23.76 34.64 38.57
CA VAL A 184 -24.81 34.04 37.74
C VAL A 184 -26.12 34.84 37.80
N ARG A 185 -26.37 35.55 38.92
CA ARG A 185 -27.53 36.42 39.11
C ARG A 185 -27.46 37.66 38.21
N GLU A 186 -26.30 38.28 38.06
CA GLU A 186 -26.09 39.44 37.18
C GLU A 186 -26.16 39.06 35.71
N LEU A 187 -25.56 37.93 35.33
CA LEU A 187 -25.63 37.43 33.96
C LEU A 187 -27.09 37.18 33.53
N CYS A 188 -27.90 36.54 34.39
CA CYS A 188 -29.30 36.26 34.12
C CYS A 188 -30.18 37.52 33.93
N LYS A 189 -29.69 38.72 34.26
CA LYS A 189 -30.38 39.98 33.95
C LYS A 189 -30.18 40.40 32.48
N THR A 190 -29.05 40.05 31.88
CA THR A 190 -28.66 40.49 30.53
C THR A 190 -28.77 39.38 29.48
N VAL A 191 -28.71 38.12 29.90
CA VAL A 191 -28.76 36.95 29.01
C VAL A 191 -29.96 36.06 29.35
N SER A 192 -30.81 35.82 28.35
CA SER A 192 -31.94 34.89 28.46
C SER A 192 -31.48 33.45 28.24
N TYR A 193 -31.92 32.52 29.10
CA TYR A 193 -31.64 31.09 28.95
C TYR A 193 -32.08 30.52 27.59
N LYS A 194 -33.11 31.13 26.98
CA LYS A 194 -33.61 30.73 25.65
C LYS A 194 -32.58 30.92 24.53
N SER A 195 -31.62 31.83 24.72
CA SER A 195 -30.52 32.06 23.75
C SER A 195 -29.50 30.93 23.74
N CYS A 196 -29.50 30.07 24.78
CA CYS A 196 -28.63 28.90 24.92
C CYS A 196 -29.35 27.61 24.52
N LEU A 197 -30.59 27.70 24.00
CA LEU A 197 -31.40 26.57 23.57
C LEU A 197 -31.51 26.50 22.04
N PRO A 198 -31.72 25.28 21.48
CA PRO A 198 -31.98 25.08 20.06
C PRO A 198 -33.22 25.84 19.58
N MET A 199 -33.26 26.17 18.30
CA MET A 199 -34.37 26.94 17.69
C MET A 199 -35.74 26.27 17.90
N SER A 200 -35.82 24.94 17.73
CA SER A 200 -37.05 24.15 17.94
C SER A 200 -37.59 24.29 19.36
N HIS A 201 -36.73 24.10 20.36
CA HIS A 201 -37.06 24.18 21.78
C HIS A 201 -37.39 25.61 22.22
N ARG A 202 -36.67 26.60 21.70
CA ARG A 202 -36.96 28.01 21.93
C ARG A 202 -38.37 28.37 21.45
N HIS A 203 -38.73 27.91 20.27
CA HIS A 203 -40.04 28.14 19.67
C HIS A 203 -41.15 27.41 20.45
N ASP A 204 -40.93 26.15 20.86
CA ASP A 204 -41.86 25.40 21.70
C ASP A 204 -42.14 26.12 23.03
N ILE A 205 -41.09 26.52 23.76
CA ILE A 205 -41.22 27.24 25.02
C ILE A 205 -41.96 28.57 24.83
N GLN A 206 -41.75 29.26 23.71
CA GLN A 206 -42.44 30.52 23.41
C GLN A 206 -43.95 30.35 23.21
N LYS A 207 -44.39 29.21 22.66
CA LYS A 207 -45.82 28.88 22.47
C LYS A 207 -46.56 28.55 23.77
N ARG A 208 -45.84 28.19 24.84
CA ARG A 208 -46.45 27.84 26.14
C ARG A 208 -47.05 29.05 26.86
N ASN A 209 -48.03 28.78 27.73
CA ASN A 209 -48.68 29.81 28.53
C ASN A 209 -47.67 30.54 29.46
N ARG A 210 -48.08 31.70 30.01
CA ARG A 210 -47.19 32.52 30.87
C ARG A 210 -46.75 31.80 32.15
N LEU A 211 -47.60 30.97 32.75
CA LEU A 211 -47.30 30.25 33.99
C LEU A 211 -46.22 29.18 33.78
N ASP A 212 -46.29 28.43 32.69
CA ASP A 212 -45.31 27.39 32.36
C ASP A 212 -43.94 27.99 32.05
N ARG A 213 -43.90 29.09 31.29
CA ARG A 213 -42.66 29.85 31.04
C ARG A 213 -42.06 30.38 32.34
N TYR A 214 -42.89 30.86 33.27
CA TYR A 214 -42.45 31.31 34.58
C TYR A 214 -41.89 30.16 35.43
N ARG A 215 -42.55 28.99 35.43
CA ARG A 215 -42.08 27.77 36.12
C ARG A 215 -40.70 27.34 35.62
N ILE A 216 -40.53 27.20 34.30
CA ILE A 216 -39.24 26.81 33.68
C ILE A 216 -38.13 27.78 34.10
N ARG A 217 -38.37 29.09 33.96
CA ARG A 217 -37.39 30.13 34.34
C ARG A 217 -37.00 30.04 35.82
N ASN A 218 -37.97 29.84 36.71
CA ASN A 218 -37.69 29.74 38.15
C ASN A 218 -36.95 28.46 38.52
N THR A 219 -37.24 27.34 37.87
CA THR A 219 -36.50 26.09 38.04
C THR A 219 -35.04 26.27 37.66
N LEU A 220 -34.75 26.85 36.49
CA LEU A 220 -33.38 27.15 36.05
C LEU A 220 -32.65 28.06 37.04
N LYS A 221 -33.30 29.14 37.51
CA LYS A 221 -32.73 30.05 38.51
C LYS A 221 -32.37 29.34 39.82
N ARG A 222 -33.19 28.39 40.27
CA ARG A 222 -32.91 27.59 41.47
C ARG A 222 -31.69 26.68 41.26
N PHE A 223 -31.58 26.02 40.11
CA PHE A 223 -30.41 25.19 39.78
C PHE A 223 -29.12 26.01 39.70
N LEU A 224 -29.15 27.13 38.97
CA LEU A 224 -28.03 28.05 38.86
C LEU A 224 -27.56 28.61 40.21
N LYS A 225 -28.50 28.88 41.14
CA LYS A 225 -28.15 29.32 42.51
C LYS A 225 -27.46 28.23 43.31
N LYS A 226 -27.86 26.96 43.16
CA LYS A 226 -27.20 25.82 43.82
C LYS A 226 -25.77 25.62 43.29
N LEU A 227 -25.58 25.75 41.98
CA LEU A 227 -24.30 25.55 41.31
C LEU A 227 -23.31 26.72 41.49
N GLY A 228 -23.81 27.95 41.64
CA GLY A 228 -22.97 29.15 41.80
C GLY A 228 -22.00 29.12 42.99
N ASN A 229 -22.23 28.22 43.96
CA ASN A 229 -21.35 28.02 45.12
C ASN A 229 -20.23 27.00 44.88
N CYS A 230 -20.20 26.32 43.73
CA CYS A 230 -19.19 25.31 43.41
C CYS A 230 -17.93 25.95 42.78
N SER A 231 -16.75 25.54 43.23
CA SER A 231 -15.46 25.89 42.63
C SER A 231 -15.18 25.00 41.41
N VAL A 232 -15.58 25.44 40.22
CA VAL A 232 -15.31 24.77 38.95
C VAL A 232 -14.68 25.78 37.98
N ASP A 233 -13.64 25.37 37.28
CA ASP A 233 -12.97 26.15 36.24
C ASP A 233 -13.76 26.15 34.91
N GLU A 234 -13.45 27.11 34.03
CA GLU A 234 -14.14 27.29 32.75
C GLU A 234 -13.97 26.09 31.80
N CYS A 235 -12.79 25.47 31.80
CA CYS A 235 -12.50 24.33 30.93
C CYS A 235 -13.36 23.13 31.34
N SER A 236 -13.44 22.84 32.64
CA SER A 236 -14.30 21.76 33.17
C SER A 236 -15.77 21.94 32.79
N LEU A 237 -16.28 23.18 32.73
CA LEU A 237 -17.66 23.44 32.29
C LEU A 237 -17.85 23.20 30.78
N LYS A 238 -16.90 23.62 29.95
CA LYS A 238 -16.91 23.35 28.49
C LYS A 238 -16.81 21.86 28.21
N LEU A 239 -15.91 21.16 28.90
CA LEU A 239 -15.77 19.70 28.84
C LEU A 239 -17.08 19.01 29.20
N LYS A 240 -17.68 19.37 30.34
CA LYS A 240 -18.96 18.78 30.77
C LYS A 240 -20.07 19.05 29.75
N TYR A 241 -20.13 20.24 29.18
CA TYR A 241 -21.10 20.57 28.12
C TYR A 241 -20.94 19.65 26.90
N LEU A 242 -19.70 19.44 26.42
CA LEU A 242 -19.42 18.57 25.28
C LEU A 242 -19.83 17.11 25.55
N ILE A 243 -19.54 16.61 26.75
CA ILE A 243 -19.91 15.26 27.18
C ILE A 243 -21.43 15.10 27.18
N GLU A 244 -22.16 16.01 27.83
CA GLU A 244 -23.63 15.95 27.88
C GLU A 244 -24.26 16.09 26.49
N LEU A 245 -23.72 16.97 25.64
CA LEU A 245 -24.21 17.13 24.26
C LEU A 245 -24.05 15.85 23.44
N SER A 246 -22.94 15.13 23.58
CA SER A 246 -22.74 13.84 22.90
C SER A 246 -23.73 12.76 23.34
N GLY A 247 -24.23 12.84 24.59
CA GLY A 247 -25.28 11.96 25.09
C GLY A 247 -26.68 12.33 24.58
N ILE A 248 -26.94 13.62 24.38
CA ILE A 248 -28.22 14.14 23.85
C ILE A 248 -28.35 13.88 22.34
N GLU A 249 -27.26 14.07 21.60
CA GLU A 249 -27.22 13.91 20.15
C GLU A 249 -26.12 12.92 19.75
N PRO A 250 -26.43 11.60 19.66
CA PRO A 250 -25.46 10.58 19.29
C PRO A 250 -24.91 10.72 17.87
N SER A 251 -25.53 11.54 17.00
CA SER A 251 -25.02 11.81 15.66
C SER A 251 -23.83 12.78 15.64
N VAL A 252 -23.45 13.37 16.78
CA VAL A 252 -22.27 14.25 16.86
C VAL A 252 -21.00 13.51 16.40
N GLY A 253 -20.30 14.10 15.43
CA GLY A 253 -19.09 13.52 14.84
C GLY A 253 -19.34 12.37 13.86
N THR A 254 -20.58 12.20 13.40
CA THR A 254 -20.98 11.23 12.39
C THR A 254 -21.26 11.94 11.06
N GLU A 255 -20.65 11.47 9.96
CA GLU A 255 -21.03 11.87 8.60
C GLU A 255 -21.78 10.71 7.94
N THR A 256 -22.93 10.99 7.32
CA THR A 256 -23.77 10.01 6.60
C THR A 256 -23.99 10.47 5.17
N PHE A 257 -23.78 9.57 4.22
CA PHE A 257 -23.87 9.81 2.78
C PHE A 257 -24.99 8.96 2.18
N GLN A 258 -25.74 9.55 1.24
CA GLN A 258 -26.78 8.86 0.48
C GLN A 258 -26.21 8.37 -0.84
N VAL A 259 -26.30 7.07 -1.08
CA VAL A 259 -25.59 6.41 -2.19
C VAL A 259 -26.52 5.49 -2.96
N ASN A 260 -26.30 5.37 -4.27
CA ASN A 260 -27.11 4.49 -5.12
C ASN A 260 -26.40 3.15 -5.33
N HIS A 261 -27.15 2.04 -5.28
CA HIS A 261 -26.58 0.71 -5.55
C HIS A 261 -26.29 0.52 -7.06
N SER A 262 -25.27 -0.28 -7.38
CA SER A 262 -24.85 -0.62 -8.76
C SER A 262 -25.79 -1.60 -9.49
N SER A 263 -26.80 -2.17 -8.82
CA SER A 263 -27.68 -3.16 -9.45
C SER A 263 -28.72 -2.50 -10.36
N SER A 264 -28.85 -3.05 -11.57
CA SER A 264 -29.72 -2.66 -12.69
C SER A 264 -31.24 -2.77 -12.44
N HIS A 265 -31.73 -2.37 -11.27
CA HIS A 265 -33.16 -2.33 -10.96
C HIS A 265 -33.68 -0.88 -10.91
N PRO A 266 -34.78 -0.55 -11.62
CA PRO A 266 -35.23 0.83 -11.80
C PRO A 266 -36.22 1.25 -10.70
N LYS A 267 -35.89 1.04 -9.43
CA LYS A 267 -36.67 1.57 -8.30
C LYS A 267 -35.80 2.48 -7.44
N SER A 268 -36.45 3.51 -6.89
CA SER A 268 -35.90 4.62 -6.09
C SER A 268 -35.37 4.18 -4.72
N ASP A 269 -34.46 3.21 -4.74
CA ASP A 269 -33.89 2.57 -3.58
C ASP A 269 -32.47 3.12 -3.40
N PHE A 270 -32.23 3.81 -2.30
CA PHE A 270 -30.91 4.30 -1.92
C PHE A 270 -30.41 3.57 -0.67
N SER A 271 -29.10 3.49 -0.54
CA SER A 271 -28.41 2.99 0.63
C SER A 271 -27.76 4.15 1.38
N LEU A 272 -27.45 3.94 2.65
CA LEU A 272 -26.73 4.91 3.46
C LEU A 272 -25.36 4.35 3.84
N VAL A 273 -24.34 5.20 3.72
CA VAL A 273 -23.00 4.92 4.24
C VAL A 273 -22.70 5.91 5.35
N ARG A 274 -22.31 5.39 6.51
CA ARG A 274 -21.95 6.17 7.68
C ARG A 274 -20.48 5.96 7.98
N VAL A 275 -19.81 7.04 8.36
CA VAL A 275 -18.42 7.00 8.83
C VAL A 275 -18.32 7.68 10.18
N THR A 276 -17.71 6.98 11.16
CA THR A 276 -17.40 7.55 12.49
C THR A 276 -15.99 7.16 12.91
N GLY A 277 -15.36 7.99 13.75
CA GLY A 277 -14.04 7.67 14.30
C GLY A 277 -14.03 6.38 15.13
N GLU A 278 -15.13 6.06 15.81
CA GLU A 278 -15.21 4.92 16.75
C GLU A 278 -15.56 3.60 16.07
N THR A 279 -16.47 3.60 15.09
CA THR A 279 -17.00 2.36 14.47
C THR A 279 -16.51 2.09 13.06
N GLY A 280 -15.74 3.00 12.45
CA GLY A 280 -15.25 2.84 11.08
C GLY A 280 -16.34 3.15 10.05
N ILE A 281 -16.44 2.30 9.03
CA ILE A 281 -17.40 2.43 7.93
C ILE A 281 -18.57 1.47 8.14
N GLN A 282 -19.78 2.00 8.16
CA GLN A 282 -21.02 1.24 8.31
C GLN A 282 -21.96 1.49 7.13
N THR A 283 -22.72 0.48 6.75
CA THR A 283 -23.70 0.54 5.68
C THR A 283 -25.08 0.17 6.21
N ALA A 284 -26.11 0.76 5.62
CA ALA A 284 -27.50 0.36 5.82
C ALA A 284 -28.18 0.07 4.49
N GLY A 285 -28.97 -1.02 4.46
CA GLY A 285 -29.65 -1.53 3.27
C GLY A 285 -30.73 -0.60 2.69
N SER A 286 -31.41 -1.04 1.61
CA SER A 286 -32.38 -0.23 0.86
C SER A 286 -33.47 0.39 1.76
N ILE A 287 -33.50 1.72 1.81
CA ILE A 287 -34.50 2.50 2.53
C ILE A 287 -35.50 3.05 1.50
N ASN A 288 -36.77 2.71 1.67
CA ASN A 288 -37.86 3.36 0.94
C ASN A 288 -38.13 4.75 1.54
N ASN A 289 -38.48 5.74 0.72
CA ASN A 289 -38.84 7.11 1.15
C ASN A 289 -39.92 7.21 2.24
N SER A 290 -40.59 6.11 2.60
CA SER A 290 -41.61 6.01 3.65
C SER A 290 -41.11 5.50 5.01
N GLN A 291 -39.87 5.01 5.11
CA GLN A 291 -39.29 4.57 6.40
C GLN A 291 -38.65 5.74 7.15
N VAL A 292 -39.02 5.89 8.42
CA VAL A 292 -38.42 6.87 9.33
C VAL A 292 -36.97 6.46 9.62
N LEU A 293 -36.02 7.38 9.43
CA LEU A 293 -34.56 7.22 9.65
C LEU A 293 -34.18 6.63 11.03
N SER A 294 -35.09 6.61 12.00
CA SER A 294 -34.87 6.10 13.36
C SER A 294 -34.90 4.56 13.51
N ARG A 295 -35.22 3.80 12.46
CA ARG A 295 -35.28 2.31 12.48
C ARG A 295 -34.21 1.64 11.60
N VAL A 296 -33.20 2.38 11.17
CA VAL A 296 -32.16 1.87 10.27
C VAL A 296 -31.15 1.03 11.05
N GLU A 297 -31.04 -0.25 10.71
CA GLU A 297 -30.03 -1.16 11.26
C GLU A 297 -28.69 -0.96 10.53
N TRP A 298 -27.64 -0.69 11.30
CA TRP A 298 -26.31 -0.41 10.77
C TRP A 298 -25.43 -1.65 10.83
N GLN A 299 -24.88 -2.05 9.69
CA GLN A 299 -23.89 -3.12 9.60
C GLN A 299 -22.51 -2.52 9.41
N THR A 300 -21.54 -2.90 10.23
CA THR A 300 -20.14 -2.51 10.05
C THR A 300 -19.56 -3.24 8.84
N PHE A 301 -19.08 -2.46 7.86
CA PHE A 301 -18.36 -3.00 6.71
C PHE A 301 -16.90 -3.27 7.06
N CYS A 302 -16.19 -2.26 7.58
CA CYS A 302 -14.83 -2.43 8.09
C CYS A 302 -14.37 -1.29 8.98
N ASP A 303 -13.33 -1.57 9.75
CA ASP A 303 -12.51 -0.56 10.39
C ASP A 303 -11.44 0.01 9.44
N PHE A 304 -10.96 1.23 9.69
CA PHE A 304 -10.02 1.94 8.80
C PHE A 304 -8.74 1.13 8.55
N GLN A 305 -8.21 0.47 9.58
CA GLN A 305 -6.98 -0.33 9.47
C GLN A 305 -7.07 -1.53 8.52
N GLU A 306 -8.29 -1.96 8.18
CA GLU A 306 -8.57 -3.06 7.24
C GLU A 306 -8.56 -2.62 5.78
N ILE A 307 -8.53 -1.32 5.50
CA ILE A 307 -8.53 -0.79 4.13
C ILE A 307 -7.14 -0.94 3.53
N ILE A 308 -7.08 -1.51 2.32
CA ILE A 308 -5.87 -1.59 1.49
C ILE A 308 -5.80 -0.41 0.53
N ASP A 309 -6.89 -0.12 -0.16
CA ASP A 309 -6.93 0.80 -1.29
C ASP A 309 -8.35 1.39 -1.48
N ILE A 310 -8.40 2.60 -2.04
CA ILE A 310 -9.62 3.27 -2.47
C ILE A 310 -9.42 3.81 -3.88
N SER A 311 -10.27 3.40 -4.82
CA SER A 311 -10.26 3.91 -6.20
C SER A 311 -11.51 4.74 -6.50
N ILE A 312 -11.33 5.82 -7.25
CA ILE A 312 -12.41 6.69 -7.74
C ILE A 312 -12.45 6.57 -9.27
N GLN A 313 -13.59 6.19 -9.83
CA GLN A 313 -13.78 6.03 -11.28
C GLN A 313 -14.99 6.81 -11.77
N ARG A 314 -14.92 7.34 -12.99
CA ARG A 314 -16.05 7.97 -13.65
C ARG A 314 -17.04 6.92 -14.14
N VAL A 315 -18.33 7.12 -13.89
CA VAL A 315 -19.38 6.21 -14.38
C VAL A 315 -19.77 6.64 -15.80
N CYS A 316 -19.41 5.86 -16.80
CA CYS A 316 -19.74 6.11 -18.21
C CYS A 316 -20.95 5.28 -18.65
N HIS A 317 -22.16 5.76 -18.38
CA HIS A 317 -23.41 5.16 -18.89
C HIS A 317 -24.36 6.25 -19.40
N GLU A 318 -25.08 5.96 -20.50
CA GLU A 318 -25.96 6.92 -21.22
C GLU A 318 -27.08 7.54 -20.37
N GLN A 319 -27.45 6.93 -19.23
CA GLN A 319 -28.57 7.34 -18.37
C GLN A 319 -28.13 7.94 -17.02
N VAL A 320 -26.84 8.23 -16.83
CA VAL A 320 -26.27 8.68 -15.54
C VAL A 320 -25.76 10.12 -15.67
N PRO A 321 -25.93 10.99 -14.66
CA PRO A 321 -25.34 12.32 -14.67
C PRO A 321 -23.85 12.29 -15.01
N GLN A 322 -23.39 13.19 -15.88
CA GLN A 322 -22.01 13.19 -16.41
C GLN A 322 -20.91 13.30 -15.34
N ASP A 323 -21.26 13.72 -14.11
CA ASP A 323 -20.34 13.89 -12.98
C ASP A 323 -20.47 12.82 -11.86
N SER A 324 -21.25 11.76 -12.07
CA SER A 324 -21.28 10.66 -11.08
C SER A 324 -19.95 9.92 -10.98
N ARG A 325 -19.58 9.50 -9.77
CA ARG A 325 -18.34 8.75 -9.49
C ARG A 325 -18.65 7.46 -8.74
N MET A 326 -17.97 6.38 -9.13
CA MET A 326 -17.92 5.14 -8.40
C MET A 326 -16.69 5.17 -7.48
N VAL A 327 -16.91 4.93 -6.19
CA VAL A 327 -15.84 4.76 -5.20
C VAL A 327 -15.82 3.30 -4.78
N THR A 328 -14.66 2.66 -4.90
CA THR A 328 -14.46 1.26 -4.49
C THR A 328 -13.45 1.22 -3.35
N ILE A 329 -13.88 0.72 -2.19
CA ILE A 329 -13.01 0.50 -1.02
C ILE A 329 -12.68 -0.99 -0.96
N THR A 330 -11.38 -1.32 -1.01
CA THR A 330 -10.90 -2.72 -0.97
C THR A 330 -10.34 -3.04 0.41
N ARG A 331 -10.83 -4.12 1.02
CA ARG A 331 -10.38 -4.63 2.34
C ARG A 331 -9.22 -5.62 2.21
N LYS A 332 -8.59 -5.93 3.35
CA LYS A 332 -7.52 -6.95 3.47
C LYS A 332 -7.91 -8.36 3.04
N ASP A 333 -9.19 -8.69 3.12
CA ASP A 333 -9.74 -9.99 2.69
C ASP A 333 -10.21 -9.95 1.22
N ASP A 334 -9.82 -8.92 0.46
CA ASP A 334 -10.23 -8.66 -0.92
C ASP A 334 -11.73 -8.39 -1.13
N SER A 335 -12.52 -8.26 -0.05
CA SER A 335 -13.90 -7.80 -0.17
C SER A 335 -13.95 -6.31 -0.50
N CYS A 336 -14.88 -5.93 -1.37
CA CYS A 336 -15.01 -4.57 -1.87
C CYS A 336 -16.36 -3.96 -1.47
N LEU A 337 -16.35 -2.69 -1.09
CA LEU A 337 -17.54 -1.86 -1.01
C LEU A 337 -17.54 -0.90 -2.21
N GLU A 338 -18.52 -1.04 -3.09
CA GLU A 338 -18.73 -0.18 -4.25
C GLU A 338 -19.87 0.79 -3.99
N VAL A 339 -19.58 2.08 -4.11
CA VAL A 339 -20.48 3.16 -3.72
C VAL A 339 -20.56 4.19 -4.84
N LYS A 340 -21.78 4.43 -5.36
CA LYS A 340 -22.00 5.44 -6.39
C LYS A 340 -22.46 6.77 -5.79
N PHE A 341 -21.67 7.80 -6.01
CA PHE A 341 -21.95 9.19 -5.63
C PHE A 341 -22.49 9.99 -6.81
N GLN A 342 -23.32 11.00 -6.53
CA GLN A 342 -23.97 11.80 -7.56
C GLN A 342 -23.01 12.81 -8.22
N SER A 343 -22.00 13.28 -7.47
CA SER A 343 -21.01 14.26 -7.92
C SER A 343 -19.59 13.88 -7.50
N LEU A 344 -18.59 14.44 -8.19
CA LEU A 344 -17.19 14.32 -7.78
C LEU A 344 -16.93 14.95 -6.40
N LYS A 345 -17.57 16.09 -6.10
CA LYS A 345 -17.39 16.81 -4.82
C LYS A 345 -17.77 15.93 -3.62
N GLU A 346 -18.90 15.24 -3.71
CA GLU A 346 -19.38 14.34 -2.66
C GLU A 346 -18.46 13.12 -2.52
N ALA A 347 -18.02 12.52 -3.63
CA ALA A 347 -17.06 11.41 -3.62
C ALA A 347 -15.73 11.80 -2.97
N LEU A 348 -15.17 12.97 -3.32
CA LEU A 348 -13.93 13.48 -2.71
C LEU A 348 -14.12 13.83 -1.23
N SER A 349 -15.28 14.36 -0.86
CA SER A 349 -15.65 14.60 0.55
C SER A 349 -15.67 13.29 1.35
N PHE A 350 -16.29 12.24 0.82
CA PHE A 350 -16.32 10.90 1.45
C PHE A 350 -14.93 10.27 1.53
N VAL A 351 -14.17 10.24 0.44
CA VAL A 351 -12.84 9.61 0.42
C VAL A 351 -11.87 10.35 1.33
N SER A 352 -11.90 11.70 1.36
CA SER A 352 -11.06 12.49 2.28
C SER A 352 -11.40 12.28 3.76
N LEU A 353 -12.64 11.91 4.09
CA LEU A 353 -13.03 11.53 5.44
C LEU A 353 -12.42 10.18 5.85
N VAL A 354 -12.57 9.17 5.01
CA VAL A 354 -12.02 7.82 5.26
C VAL A 354 -10.49 7.89 5.35
N ASP A 355 -9.88 8.62 4.43
CA ASP A 355 -8.44 8.84 4.36
C ASP A 355 -7.87 9.61 5.57
N GLY A 356 -8.56 10.65 6.05
CA GLY A 356 -8.15 11.37 7.26
C GLY A 356 -8.27 10.52 8.52
N TYR A 357 -9.34 9.73 8.69
CA TYR A 357 -9.42 8.77 9.80
C TYR A 357 -8.38 7.66 9.70
N PHE A 358 -8.08 7.17 8.50
CA PHE A 358 -7.00 6.20 8.28
C PHE A 358 -5.65 6.76 8.73
N ARG A 359 -5.34 8.03 8.40
CA ARG A 359 -4.11 8.69 8.88
C ARG A 359 -4.06 8.81 10.40
N LEU A 360 -5.18 9.15 11.01
CA LEU A 360 -5.27 9.35 12.45
C LEU A 360 -5.23 8.03 13.23
N THR A 361 -5.53 6.89 12.62
CA THR A 361 -5.67 5.60 13.35
C THR A 361 -4.68 4.53 12.92
N THR A 362 -4.15 4.60 11.70
CA THR A 362 -3.40 3.52 11.07
C THR A 362 -2.03 3.97 10.58
N ASP A 363 -1.96 5.01 9.74
CA ASP A 363 -0.69 5.45 9.14
C ASP A 363 -0.69 6.96 8.84
N SER A 364 -0.01 7.72 9.71
CA SER A 364 0.04 9.19 9.65
C SER A 364 0.65 9.78 8.37
N SER A 365 1.39 8.98 7.60
CA SER A 365 2.07 9.40 6.37
C SER A 365 1.38 8.93 5.08
N HIS A 366 0.27 8.20 5.21
CA HIS A 366 -0.42 7.61 4.08
C HIS A 366 -1.48 8.53 3.47
N PHE A 367 -1.82 8.23 2.22
CA PHE A 367 -3.01 8.73 1.55
C PHE A 367 -3.43 7.76 0.45
N PHE A 368 -4.73 7.66 0.15
CA PHE A 368 -5.24 6.69 -0.83
C PHE A 368 -5.15 7.14 -2.29
N CYS A 369 -5.39 8.42 -2.60
CA CYS A 369 -5.26 8.94 -3.96
C CYS A 369 -4.72 10.38 -3.97
N GLN A 370 -4.09 10.80 -5.08
CA GLN A 370 -3.44 12.12 -5.18
C GLN A 370 -4.45 13.27 -5.06
N ASP A 371 -5.66 13.08 -5.58
CA ASP A 371 -6.74 14.09 -5.60
C ASP A 371 -7.21 14.52 -4.20
N ILE A 372 -6.86 13.78 -3.15
CA ILE A 372 -7.22 14.09 -1.75
C ILE A 372 -6.00 14.21 -0.83
N ALA A 373 -4.79 14.03 -1.37
CA ALA A 373 -3.57 13.95 -0.59
C ALA A 373 -3.21 15.32 0.02
N PRO A 374 -2.97 15.41 1.34
CA PRO A 374 -2.49 16.65 1.94
C PRO A 374 -1.14 17.07 1.33
N PRO A 375 -1.02 18.30 0.78
CA PRO A 375 0.24 18.81 0.21
C PRO A 375 1.45 18.66 1.14
N SER A 376 1.29 18.86 2.44
CA SER A 376 2.37 18.72 3.43
C SER A 376 2.89 17.29 3.55
N ILE A 377 2.04 16.28 3.33
CA ILE A 377 2.43 14.87 3.31
C ILE A 377 3.20 14.56 2.03
N LEU A 378 2.76 15.08 0.88
CA LEU A 378 3.49 14.95 -0.39
C LEU A 378 4.89 15.57 -0.29
N GLU A 379 4.98 16.79 0.28
CA GLU A 379 6.26 17.46 0.56
C GLU A 379 7.10 16.65 1.55
N GLY A 380 6.49 16.08 2.59
CA GLY A 380 7.14 15.23 3.58
C GLY A 380 7.77 13.98 2.96
N ILE A 381 7.02 13.24 2.13
CA ILE A 381 7.51 12.05 1.43
C ILE A 381 8.69 12.41 0.52
N LYS A 382 8.56 13.48 -0.28
CA LYS A 382 9.63 13.95 -1.19
C LYS A 382 10.93 14.30 -0.46
N ASN A 383 10.83 14.79 0.78
CA ASN A 383 11.97 15.20 1.60
C ASN A 383 12.36 14.17 2.66
N HIS A 384 11.73 12.99 2.71
CA HIS A 384 11.88 12.00 3.79
C HIS A 384 11.69 12.61 5.20
N CYS A 385 10.79 13.58 5.31
CA CYS A 385 10.47 14.30 6.53
C CYS A 385 9.23 13.73 7.19
N HIS A 386 9.32 13.43 8.48
CA HIS A 386 8.17 13.04 9.28
C HIS A 386 7.23 14.23 9.50
N GLY A 387 5.97 13.92 9.81
CA GLY A 387 5.03 14.90 10.37
C GLY A 387 5.47 15.42 11.74
N PRO A 388 4.56 16.08 12.49
CA PRO A 388 4.86 16.72 13.77
C PRO A 388 5.05 15.71 14.93
N ILE A 389 6.02 14.80 14.80
CA ILE A 389 6.39 13.83 15.82
C ILE A 389 7.22 14.48 16.93
N THR A 390 7.07 14.00 18.16
CA THR A 390 7.86 14.50 19.29
C THR A 390 9.31 14.02 19.23
N SER A 391 10.20 14.70 19.96
CA SER A 391 11.62 14.32 20.09
C SER A 391 11.77 12.88 20.62
N GLU A 392 10.88 12.45 21.52
CA GLU A 392 10.91 11.10 22.09
C GLU A 392 10.75 10.01 21.02
N PHE A 393 9.77 10.17 20.12
CA PHE A 393 9.55 9.26 19.00
C PHE A 393 10.70 9.28 18.00
N ALA A 394 11.22 10.46 17.69
CA ALA A 394 12.38 10.63 16.82
C ALA A 394 13.61 9.87 17.35
N VAL A 395 13.93 10.08 18.63
CA VAL A 395 15.05 9.41 19.30
C VAL A 395 14.83 7.90 19.37
N ASN A 396 13.62 7.45 19.71
CA ASN A 396 13.30 6.01 19.73
C ASN A 396 13.52 5.36 18.36
N LYS A 397 13.17 6.05 17.28
CA LYS A 397 13.41 5.55 15.91
C LYS A 397 14.89 5.44 15.60
N LEU A 398 15.69 6.45 15.93
CA LEU A 398 17.15 6.43 15.74
C LEU A 398 17.82 5.33 16.58
N LYS A 399 17.32 5.05 17.79
CA LYS A 399 17.80 3.92 18.61
C LYS A 399 17.55 2.57 17.93
N LYS A 400 16.37 2.39 17.31
CA LYS A 400 15.99 1.15 16.62
C LYS A 400 16.75 0.90 15.31
N SER A 401 17.33 1.93 14.68
CA SER A 401 18.05 1.79 13.41
C SER A 401 19.50 1.28 13.54
N GLY A 402 19.98 0.97 14.76
CA GLY A 402 21.22 0.23 14.96
C GLY A 402 22.46 1.05 15.32
N TYR A 403 22.30 2.20 15.99
CA TYR A 403 23.35 2.90 16.75
C TYR A 403 24.63 3.24 15.96
N LYS A 404 24.50 4.06 14.90
CA LYS A 404 25.65 4.61 14.16
C LYS A 404 25.67 6.13 14.24
N GLY A 405 26.83 6.70 14.59
CA GLY A 405 27.02 8.15 14.58
C GLY A 405 26.77 8.75 13.19
N GLY A 406 26.07 9.88 13.14
CA GLY A 406 25.67 10.56 11.91
C GLY A 406 24.32 10.12 11.34
N THR A 407 23.69 9.06 11.87
CA THR A 407 22.32 8.69 11.52
C THR A 407 21.35 9.78 11.98
N PHE A 408 20.39 10.14 11.14
CA PHE A 408 19.51 11.29 11.39
C PHE A 408 18.11 11.07 10.86
N LEU A 409 17.18 11.95 11.26
CA LEU A 409 15.88 12.09 10.61
C LEU A 409 15.42 13.54 10.60
N LEU A 410 14.54 13.85 9.65
CA LEU A 410 13.84 15.13 9.54
C LEU A 410 12.42 14.99 10.07
N ARG A 411 11.91 16.02 10.75
CA ARG A 411 10.53 16.08 11.24
C ARG A 411 10.01 17.50 11.31
N GLN A 412 8.70 17.68 11.13
CA GLN A 412 8.03 18.95 11.41
C GLN A 412 8.00 19.23 12.91
N SER A 413 7.96 20.51 13.30
CA SER A 413 7.80 20.89 14.70
C SER A 413 6.37 20.60 15.19
N PRO A 414 6.19 19.95 16.35
CA PRO A 414 4.87 19.72 16.91
C PRO A 414 4.19 20.99 17.44
N LYS A 415 4.91 22.12 17.52
CA LYS A 415 4.44 23.37 18.14
C LYS A 415 4.35 24.56 17.19
N ASN A 416 5.12 24.57 16.11
CA ASN A 416 5.20 25.73 15.19
C ASN A 416 5.21 25.24 13.74
N TYR A 417 4.29 25.73 12.92
CA TYR A 417 4.12 25.33 11.52
C TYR A 417 5.32 25.66 10.62
N ASP A 418 6.08 26.70 10.93
CA ASP A 418 7.17 27.21 10.09
C ASP A 418 8.55 26.67 10.53
N ASN A 419 8.56 25.73 11.49
CA ASN A 419 9.78 25.14 12.05
C ASN A 419 9.85 23.63 11.80
N PHE A 420 11.05 23.15 11.57
CA PHE A 420 11.40 21.74 11.40
C PHE A 420 12.55 21.38 12.35
N PHE A 421 12.79 20.10 12.55
CA PHE A 421 13.93 19.61 13.30
C PHE A 421 14.71 18.58 12.50
N LEU A 422 16.04 18.72 12.55
CA LEU A 422 16.99 17.68 12.19
C LEU A 422 17.46 17.01 13.48
N THR A 423 16.95 15.81 13.75
CA THR A 423 17.36 15.02 14.92
C THR A 423 18.52 14.11 14.51
N VAL A 424 19.69 14.28 15.13
CA VAL A 424 20.94 13.58 14.76
C VAL A 424 21.46 12.75 15.93
N CYS A 425 21.89 11.51 15.63
CA CYS A 425 22.65 10.68 16.55
C CYS A 425 24.13 11.10 16.52
N VAL A 426 24.63 11.60 17.64
CA VAL A 426 25.98 12.12 17.79
C VAL A 426 26.80 11.16 18.64
N GLN A 427 27.98 10.77 18.16
CA GLN A 427 28.94 10.00 18.94
C GLN A 427 29.76 10.95 19.81
N THR A 428 29.59 10.86 21.13
CA THR A 428 30.38 11.61 22.12
C THR A 428 31.37 10.70 22.85
N PRO A 429 32.35 11.24 23.59
CA PRO A 429 33.24 10.43 24.44
C PRO A 429 32.51 9.61 25.52
N LEU A 430 31.30 10.03 25.93
CA LEU A 430 30.49 9.36 26.95
C LEU A 430 29.50 8.35 26.36
N GLY A 431 29.47 8.19 25.03
CA GLY A 431 28.53 7.34 24.32
C GLY A 431 27.68 8.11 23.31
N LEU A 432 26.57 7.50 22.88
CA LEU A 432 25.66 8.09 21.91
C LEU A 432 24.74 9.11 22.57
N ASP A 433 24.67 10.30 21.99
CA ASP A 433 23.74 11.35 22.35
C ASP A 433 22.85 11.71 21.14
N TYR A 434 21.72 12.37 21.39
CA TYR A 434 20.75 12.74 20.35
C TYR A 434 20.45 14.23 20.44
N LYS A 435 20.69 14.94 19.34
CA LYS A 435 20.52 16.40 19.29
C LYS A 435 19.44 16.79 18.28
N ASP A 436 18.55 17.66 18.71
CA ASP A 436 17.56 18.31 17.87
C ASP A 436 18.10 19.66 17.36
N CYS A 437 18.30 19.77 16.05
CA CYS A 437 18.73 21.02 15.42
C CYS A 437 17.51 21.71 14.80
N LEU A 438 17.24 22.94 15.21
CA LEU A 438 16.12 23.73 14.67
C LEU A 438 16.40 24.15 13.23
N ILE A 439 15.42 23.93 12.35
CA ILE A 439 15.39 24.43 10.98
C ILE A 439 14.23 25.40 10.86
N ASN A 440 14.49 26.62 10.39
CA ASN A 440 13.46 27.62 10.12
C ASN A 440 13.09 27.60 8.63
N LYS A 441 11.79 27.58 8.32
CA LYS A 441 11.23 27.70 6.97
C LYS A 441 10.66 29.12 6.81
N ASN A 442 11.41 29.98 6.13
CA ASN A 442 10.90 31.25 5.60
C ASN A 442 10.64 31.04 4.09
N GLU A 443 11.29 31.80 3.21
CA GLU A 443 11.39 31.49 1.78
C GLU A 443 12.35 30.33 1.49
N HIS A 444 13.34 30.15 2.36
CA HIS A 444 14.36 29.11 2.30
C HIS A 444 14.47 28.37 3.63
N TYR A 445 15.10 27.19 3.61
CA TYR A 445 15.40 26.39 4.79
C TYR A 445 16.79 26.73 5.31
N SER A 446 16.93 27.00 6.61
CA SER A 446 18.22 27.25 7.25
C SER A 446 18.29 26.61 8.63
N LEU A 447 19.45 26.07 8.99
CA LEU A 447 19.72 25.61 10.35
C LEU A 447 19.96 26.81 11.25
N PHE A 448 19.32 26.83 12.41
CA PHE A 448 19.49 27.92 13.37
C PHE A 448 20.97 28.08 13.76
N GLY A 449 21.48 29.31 13.68
CA GLY A 449 22.89 29.62 13.95
C GLY A 449 23.84 29.41 12.75
N VAL A 450 23.35 28.97 11.60
CA VAL A 450 24.15 28.81 10.37
C VAL A 450 23.64 29.78 9.29
N GLN A 451 24.54 30.52 8.64
CA GLN A 451 24.17 31.53 7.63
C GLN A 451 23.69 30.93 6.30
N LYS A 452 23.96 29.65 6.04
CA LYS A 452 23.64 29.01 4.77
C LYS A 452 22.15 28.65 4.67
N SER A 453 21.52 29.04 3.57
CA SER A 453 20.13 28.72 3.22
C SER A 453 20.06 27.72 2.07
N PHE A 454 18.94 27.00 1.97
CA PHE A 454 18.68 25.97 0.97
C PHE A 454 17.27 26.09 0.41
N SER A 455 17.09 25.69 -0.85
CA SER A 455 15.78 25.69 -1.52
C SER A 455 14.85 24.58 -1.01
N SER A 456 15.41 23.49 -0.49
CA SER A 456 14.68 22.34 0.01
C SER A 456 15.38 21.65 1.18
N LEU A 457 14.61 20.88 1.97
CA LEU A 457 15.17 20.05 3.05
C LEU A 457 16.11 18.97 2.50
N ARG A 458 15.83 18.43 1.31
CA ARG A 458 16.70 17.45 0.64
C ARG A 458 18.05 18.03 0.25
N GLU A 459 18.08 19.26 -0.23
CA GLU A 459 19.33 19.96 -0.54
C GLU A 459 20.15 20.22 0.73
N LEU A 460 19.47 20.64 1.82
CA LEU A 460 20.08 20.84 3.13
C LEU A 460 20.74 19.55 3.63
N THR A 461 20.04 18.42 3.64
CA THR A 461 20.60 17.15 4.13
C THR A 461 21.71 16.63 3.22
N SER A 462 21.54 16.71 1.90
CA SER A 462 22.57 16.31 0.93
C SER A 462 23.86 17.11 1.12
N HIS A 463 23.76 18.41 1.42
CA HIS A 463 24.92 19.24 1.70
C HIS A 463 25.69 18.75 2.94
N TYR A 464 25.01 18.44 4.04
CA TYR A 464 25.63 17.97 5.30
C TYR A 464 25.95 16.47 5.32
N GLN A 465 25.58 15.71 4.30
CA GLN A 465 26.15 14.38 4.05
C GLN A 465 27.60 14.47 3.55
N HIS A 466 27.92 15.51 2.79
CA HIS A 466 29.26 15.73 2.25
C HIS A 466 30.13 16.63 3.14
N ASN A 467 29.51 17.55 3.88
CA ASN A 467 30.16 18.55 4.73
C ASN A 467 29.96 18.28 6.23
N LYS A 468 30.91 18.71 7.07
CA LYS A 468 30.80 18.54 8.53
C LYS A 468 29.88 19.61 9.11
N LEU A 469 28.95 19.20 9.96
CA LEU A 469 28.10 20.05 10.80
C LEU A 469 28.66 20.02 12.23
N LEU A 470 28.90 21.18 12.83
CA LEU A 470 29.38 21.26 14.20
C LEU A 470 28.18 21.28 15.17
N LEU A 471 28.00 20.20 15.93
CA LEU A 471 26.89 20.04 16.89
C LEU A 471 27.46 19.96 18.30
N ALA A 472 27.24 21.01 19.11
CA ALA A 472 27.76 21.11 20.47
C ALA A 472 29.27 20.75 20.54
N GLU A 473 30.07 21.41 19.69
CA GLU A 473 31.53 21.20 19.54
C GLU A 473 31.95 19.85 18.95
N VAL A 474 31.01 18.95 18.63
CA VAL A 474 31.30 17.68 17.97
C VAL A 474 31.06 17.81 16.46
N PRO A 475 32.08 17.63 15.60
CA PRO A 475 31.90 17.65 14.15
C PRO A 475 31.27 16.34 13.67
N VAL A 476 30.07 16.42 13.08
CA VAL A 476 29.29 15.28 12.60
C VAL A 476 29.05 15.41 11.10
N LYS A 477 29.19 14.32 10.35
CA LYS A 477 28.66 14.21 8.98
C LYS A 477 27.37 13.40 9.03
N LEU A 478 26.37 13.84 8.28
CA LEU A 478 25.14 13.06 8.12
C LEU A 478 25.47 11.81 7.30
N THR A 479 24.98 10.66 7.73
CA THR A 479 25.23 9.38 7.05
C THR A 479 23.92 8.81 6.52
N CYS A 480 23.15 8.17 7.38
CA CYS A 480 21.90 7.49 7.02
C CYS A 480 20.68 8.30 7.48
N CYS A 481 19.78 8.62 6.55
CA CYS A 481 18.47 9.16 6.88
C CYS A 481 17.54 8.01 7.29
N CYS A 482 16.80 8.17 8.38
CA CYS A 482 15.69 7.27 8.73
C CYS A 482 14.38 7.89 8.22
N PRO A 483 13.81 7.44 7.08
CA PRO A 483 12.56 7.99 6.55
C PRO A 483 11.32 7.52 7.35
N PRO A 484 10.16 8.21 7.23
CA PRO A 484 8.87 7.70 7.73
C PRO A 484 8.60 6.29 7.19
N ARG A 485 8.11 5.38 8.04
CA ARG A 485 7.78 4.00 7.63
C ARG A 485 6.27 3.77 7.76
N PRO A 486 5.68 2.93 6.89
CA PRO A 486 4.26 2.62 6.96
C PRO A 486 3.86 2.04 8.32
N LYS A 487 2.66 2.40 8.79
CA LYS A 487 2.09 1.94 10.08
C LYS A 487 2.97 2.20 11.31
N GLU A 488 3.87 3.18 11.24
CA GLU A 488 4.70 3.53 12.38
C GLU A 488 3.87 4.19 13.49
N LEU A 489 3.94 3.64 14.69
CA LEU A 489 3.25 4.17 15.86
C LEU A 489 3.98 5.40 16.40
N THR A 490 3.29 6.55 16.34
CA THR A 490 3.78 7.85 16.81
C THR A 490 2.69 8.58 17.58
N ASN A 491 3.00 9.73 18.20
CA ASN A 491 1.99 10.60 18.83
C ASN A 491 0.88 11.10 17.88
N LEU A 492 1.03 10.88 16.56
CA LEU A 492 0.03 11.22 15.56
C LEU A 492 -1.09 10.17 15.47
N ILE A 493 -0.82 8.94 15.92
CA ILE A 493 -1.78 7.83 15.90
C ILE A 493 -2.66 7.86 17.14
N ILE A 494 -3.96 7.71 16.94
CA ILE A 494 -5.01 7.61 17.95
C ILE A 494 -5.42 6.15 18.07
N ILE A 495 -5.23 5.60 19.26
CA ILE A 495 -5.66 4.27 19.65
C ILE A 495 -7.11 4.35 20.13
N ARG A 496 -7.95 3.43 19.65
CA ARG A 496 -9.36 3.29 20.02
C ARG A 496 -9.55 1.96 20.74
N ASN A 497 -10.29 1.98 21.84
CA ASN A 497 -10.46 0.80 22.70
C ASN A 497 -11.88 0.22 22.60
N CYS A 498 -12.37 0.06 21.37
CA CYS A 498 -13.65 -0.55 21.06
C CYS A 498 -13.43 -1.94 20.44
N SER A 499 -13.83 -2.99 21.18
CA SER A 499 -13.98 -4.40 20.78
C SER A 499 -12.72 -5.20 20.36
N SER A 500 -12.31 -6.11 21.25
CA SER A 500 -11.75 -7.46 20.97
C SER A 500 -10.53 -7.60 20.05
N VAL A 501 -9.61 -6.65 20.05
CA VAL A 501 -8.24 -6.91 19.58
C VAL A 501 -7.34 -6.52 20.73
N GLU A 502 -6.68 -7.52 21.31
CA GLU A 502 -5.56 -7.31 22.24
C GLU A 502 -4.72 -6.15 21.71
N ALA A 503 -4.41 -5.18 22.57
CA ALA A 503 -3.43 -4.15 22.24
C ALA A 503 -2.27 -4.88 21.55
N PRO A 504 -1.88 -4.50 20.31
CA PRO A 504 -0.64 -5.01 19.77
C PRO A 504 0.34 -4.69 20.87
N GLY A 505 0.96 -5.73 21.42
CA GLY A 505 2.17 -5.52 22.19
C GLY A 505 3.01 -4.53 21.39
N SER A 506 3.85 -3.78 22.09
CA SER A 506 5.11 -3.30 21.52
C SER A 506 5.49 -4.16 20.30
N PRO A 507 5.94 -3.62 19.15
CA PRO A 507 6.53 -4.49 18.14
C PRO A 507 7.79 -5.06 18.78
N THR A 508 7.61 -6.08 19.62
CA THR A 508 8.51 -7.17 19.77
C THR A 508 8.70 -7.57 18.33
N THR A 509 9.96 -7.50 17.96
CA THR A 509 10.53 -8.25 16.85
C THR A 509 10.29 -9.75 17.10
N GLU A 510 9.06 -10.15 17.38
CA GLU A 510 8.56 -11.48 17.11
C GLU A 510 8.55 -11.55 15.60
N ARG A 511 9.75 -11.84 15.08
CA ARG A 511 9.86 -12.81 14.01
C ARG A 511 8.87 -13.90 14.42
N ASN A 512 7.67 -13.91 13.82
CA ASN A 512 6.92 -15.13 13.62
C ASN A 512 7.84 -16.01 12.79
N LYS A 513 8.87 -16.55 13.43
CA LYS A 513 9.59 -17.69 12.91
C LYS A 513 8.48 -18.70 12.86
N PHE A 514 8.08 -19.06 11.66
CA PHE A 514 7.48 -20.34 11.37
C PHE A 514 8.51 -21.40 11.83
N SER A 515 8.70 -21.55 13.14
CA SER A 515 9.81 -22.27 13.75
C SER A 515 9.55 -23.77 13.74
N HIS A 516 8.34 -24.17 13.37
CA HIS A 516 7.96 -25.54 13.15
C HIS A 516 7.50 -25.70 11.71
N ILE A 517 8.18 -26.60 11.01
CA ILE A 517 7.79 -27.03 9.67
C ILE A 517 6.41 -27.70 9.78
N GLN A 518 5.40 -27.03 9.23
CA GLN A 518 4.02 -27.48 9.18
C GLN A 518 3.53 -27.51 7.73
N PHE A 519 3.18 -28.70 7.26
CA PHE A 519 2.48 -28.96 6.00
C PHE A 519 1.80 -30.33 6.06
N HIS A 520 0.86 -30.57 5.16
CA HIS A 520 0.21 -31.86 5.04
C HIS A 520 1.11 -32.87 4.32
N MET A 521 1.24 -34.09 4.87
CA MET A 521 1.96 -35.19 4.23
C MET A 521 1.00 -35.97 3.33
N ILE A 522 1.28 -35.98 2.04
CA ILE A 522 0.51 -36.69 1.02
C ILE A 522 1.21 -38.01 0.70
N LYS A 523 0.46 -39.11 0.76
CA LYS A 523 1.01 -40.42 0.42
C LYS A 523 1.35 -40.47 -1.07
N TYR A 524 2.46 -41.11 -1.40
CA TYR A 524 2.90 -41.20 -2.79
C TYR A 524 1.94 -42.02 -3.65
N GLU A 525 1.27 -43.01 -3.06
CA GLU A 525 0.27 -43.84 -3.74
C GLU A 525 -0.97 -43.04 -4.19
N ASP A 526 -1.23 -41.90 -3.55
CA ASP A 526 -2.34 -41.00 -3.86
C ASP A 526 -1.99 -40.02 -5.01
N LEU A 527 -0.77 -40.10 -5.54
CA LEU A 527 -0.27 -39.24 -6.61
C LEU A 527 -0.01 -40.02 -7.91
N SER A 528 -0.49 -39.50 -9.03
CA SER A 528 -0.07 -39.94 -10.37
C SER A 528 0.76 -38.85 -11.05
N CYS A 529 1.92 -39.24 -11.59
CA CYS A 529 2.75 -38.36 -12.40
C CYS A 529 2.45 -38.61 -13.88
N ASP A 530 2.07 -37.56 -14.60
CA ASP A 530 1.73 -37.60 -16.01
C ASP A 530 2.94 -37.11 -16.84
N GLU A 531 2.85 -35.93 -17.46
CA GLU A 531 3.87 -35.37 -18.35
C GLU A 531 4.87 -34.43 -17.65
N SER A 532 6.10 -34.37 -18.18
CA SER A 532 7.10 -33.37 -17.78
C SER A 532 6.79 -32.01 -18.39
N LEU A 533 6.61 -30.99 -17.55
CA LEU A 533 6.34 -29.61 -17.98
C LEU A 533 7.62 -28.79 -18.18
N GLY A 534 8.76 -29.27 -17.66
CA GLY A 534 10.07 -28.65 -17.80
C GLY A 534 10.90 -28.76 -16.52
N GLN A 535 11.91 -27.90 -16.42
CA GLN A 535 12.86 -27.90 -15.32
C GLN A 535 12.88 -26.52 -14.64
N GLY A 536 12.79 -26.50 -13.31
CA GLY A 536 13.09 -25.34 -12.48
C GLY A 536 14.58 -25.31 -12.12
N SER A 537 15.03 -24.26 -11.42
CA SER A 537 16.44 -24.09 -11.06
C SER A 537 17.04 -25.26 -10.25
N PHE A 538 16.22 -25.94 -9.44
CA PHE A 538 16.64 -27.05 -8.58
C PHE A 538 15.66 -28.22 -8.60
N THR A 539 14.66 -28.17 -9.48
CA THR A 539 13.48 -29.03 -9.40
C THR A 539 13.04 -29.49 -10.79
N ARG A 540 12.49 -30.70 -10.89
CA ARG A 540 11.80 -31.18 -12.08
C ARG A 540 10.30 -30.99 -11.89
N ILE A 541 9.62 -30.50 -12.93
CA ILE A 541 8.22 -30.09 -12.84
C ILE A 541 7.38 -31.03 -13.69
N PHE A 542 6.39 -31.65 -13.06
CA PHE A 542 5.48 -32.58 -13.72
C PHE A 542 4.03 -32.14 -13.54
N LYS A 543 3.21 -32.42 -14.54
CA LYS A 543 1.75 -32.45 -14.38
C LYS A 543 1.38 -33.78 -13.73
N GLY A 544 0.39 -33.78 -12.86
CA GLY A 544 -0.08 -35.00 -12.22
C GLY A 544 -1.50 -34.89 -11.69
N LYS A 545 -1.93 -35.93 -10.98
CA LYS A 545 -3.23 -35.97 -10.30
C LYS A 545 -3.04 -36.40 -8.85
N LYS A 546 -3.81 -35.79 -7.96
CA LYS A 546 -3.95 -36.18 -6.56
C LYS A 546 -5.31 -36.82 -6.36
N ILE A 547 -5.34 -37.99 -5.74
CA ILE A 547 -6.55 -38.76 -5.47
C ILE A 547 -6.83 -38.67 -3.96
N ASP A 548 -7.95 -38.03 -3.61
CA ASP A 548 -8.45 -37.97 -2.24
C ASP A 548 -9.69 -38.86 -2.11
N ILE A 549 -9.82 -39.54 -0.96
CA ILE A 549 -11.05 -40.27 -0.60
C ILE A 549 -11.75 -39.46 0.49
N HIS A 550 -12.91 -38.87 0.17
CA HIS A 550 -13.74 -38.13 1.12
C HIS A 550 -15.13 -38.77 1.13
N ASP A 551 -15.62 -39.17 2.30
CA ASP A 551 -16.93 -39.82 2.48
C ASP A 551 -17.17 -41.04 1.55
N GLY A 552 -16.10 -41.75 1.18
CA GLY A 552 -16.16 -42.89 0.26
C GLY A 552 -16.12 -42.53 -1.23
N GLU A 553 -16.21 -41.24 -1.59
CA GLU A 553 -16.08 -40.77 -2.96
C GLU A 553 -14.62 -40.43 -3.31
N LYS A 554 -14.20 -40.87 -4.50
CA LYS A 554 -12.86 -40.56 -5.05
C LYS A 554 -12.89 -39.20 -5.74
N ARG A 555 -12.22 -38.23 -5.15
CA ARG A 555 -11.99 -36.91 -5.74
C ARG A 555 -10.62 -36.85 -6.39
N VAL A 556 -10.59 -36.64 -7.71
CA VAL A 556 -9.35 -36.50 -8.48
C VAL A 556 -9.13 -35.01 -8.74
N THR A 557 -7.99 -34.49 -8.30
CA THR A 557 -7.59 -33.08 -8.48
C THR A 557 -6.36 -33.02 -9.37
N GLU A 558 -6.37 -32.20 -10.42
CA GLU A 558 -5.16 -31.92 -11.20
C GLU A 558 -4.17 -31.11 -10.36
N VAL A 559 -2.91 -31.55 -10.31
CA VAL A 559 -1.85 -30.96 -9.50
C VAL A 559 -0.57 -30.78 -10.30
N LEU A 560 0.26 -29.86 -9.82
CA LEU A 560 1.64 -29.73 -10.27
C LEU A 560 2.56 -30.39 -9.23
N LEU A 561 3.39 -31.31 -9.68
CA LEU A 561 4.35 -32.03 -8.86
C LEU A 561 5.74 -31.43 -9.09
N LYS A 562 6.26 -30.74 -8.08
CA LYS A 562 7.59 -30.14 -8.10
C LYS A 562 8.54 -31.05 -7.33
N GLU A 563 9.34 -31.83 -8.04
CA GLU A 563 10.29 -32.78 -7.45
C GLU A 563 11.68 -32.15 -7.30
N LEU A 564 12.28 -32.22 -6.10
CA LEU A 564 13.67 -31.78 -5.88
C LEU A 564 14.65 -32.65 -6.67
N ASP A 565 15.55 -32.02 -7.43
CA ASP A 565 16.53 -32.75 -8.22
C ASP A 565 17.50 -33.54 -7.33
N ALA A 566 17.81 -34.78 -7.73
CA ALA A 566 18.71 -35.66 -7.00
C ALA A 566 20.15 -35.11 -6.88
N THR A 567 20.55 -34.20 -7.76
CA THR A 567 21.83 -33.46 -7.69
C THR A 567 21.87 -32.42 -6.57
N HIS A 568 20.69 -31.96 -6.11
CA HIS A 568 20.53 -30.90 -5.11
C HIS A 568 19.89 -31.41 -3.80
N LYS A 569 20.11 -32.69 -3.46
CA LYS A 569 19.56 -33.31 -2.23
C LYS A 569 19.88 -32.54 -0.95
N ASN A 570 21.00 -31.83 -0.88
CA ASN A 570 21.40 -31.06 0.30
C ASN A 570 20.49 -29.83 0.56
N CYS A 571 19.64 -29.44 -0.40
CA CYS A 571 18.74 -28.30 -0.29
C CYS A 571 17.34 -28.67 0.24
N TRP A 572 17.14 -29.91 0.72
CA TRP A 572 15.82 -30.42 1.11
C TRP A 572 15.18 -29.63 2.26
N GLU A 573 15.96 -29.16 3.23
CA GLU A 573 15.46 -28.35 4.35
C GLU A 573 14.77 -27.08 3.83
N SER A 574 15.50 -26.30 3.02
CA SER A 574 14.97 -25.07 2.44
C SER A 574 13.79 -25.31 1.49
N PHE A 575 13.79 -26.44 0.78
CA PHE A 575 12.65 -26.85 -0.06
C PHE A 575 11.37 -27.07 0.77
N PHE A 576 11.50 -27.70 1.94
CA PHE A 576 10.38 -27.92 2.86
C PHE A 576 10.00 -26.67 3.66
N GLU A 577 10.94 -25.79 3.97
CA GLU A 577 10.63 -24.47 4.53
C GLU A 577 9.72 -23.67 3.58
N ALA A 578 10.02 -23.67 2.28
CA ALA A 578 9.19 -23.02 1.27
C ALA A 578 7.78 -23.64 1.19
N ALA A 579 7.67 -24.97 1.21
CA ALA A 579 6.37 -25.64 1.27
C ALA A 579 5.59 -25.25 2.54
N SER A 580 6.28 -25.25 3.68
CA SER A 580 5.68 -24.95 4.97
C SER A 580 5.18 -23.51 5.06
N LEU A 581 5.95 -22.56 4.52
CA LEU A 581 5.53 -21.16 4.43
C LEU A 581 4.23 -21.03 3.65
N MET A 582 4.19 -21.59 2.44
CA MET A 582 3.04 -21.49 1.55
C MET A 582 1.81 -22.25 2.07
N SER A 583 1.98 -23.32 2.84
CA SER A 583 0.86 -24.03 3.48
C SER A 583 0.24 -23.29 4.67
N GLN A 584 0.93 -22.29 5.24
CA GLN A 584 0.46 -21.53 6.42
C GLN A 584 -0.16 -20.18 6.08
N ILE A 585 -0.12 -19.79 4.80
CA ILE A 585 -0.67 -18.52 4.32
C ILE A 585 -1.69 -18.75 3.22
N ALA A 586 -2.70 -17.89 3.16
CA ALA A 586 -3.74 -17.95 2.13
C ALA A 586 -4.03 -16.53 1.63
N HIS A 587 -3.92 -16.35 0.32
CA HIS A 587 -4.27 -15.13 -0.38
C HIS A 587 -4.63 -15.49 -1.83
N ARG A 588 -5.60 -14.80 -2.43
CA ARG A 588 -6.14 -15.16 -3.75
C ARG A 588 -5.10 -15.19 -4.87
N HIS A 589 -4.06 -14.35 -4.75
CA HIS A 589 -2.96 -14.23 -5.72
C HIS A 589 -1.69 -14.97 -5.29
N LEU A 590 -1.75 -15.86 -4.30
CA LEU A 590 -0.68 -16.79 -3.95
C LEU A 590 -1.07 -18.21 -4.39
N LEU A 591 -0.08 -18.98 -4.84
CA LEU A 591 -0.25 -20.36 -5.26
C LEU A 591 -0.49 -21.27 -4.05
N LEU A 592 -1.51 -22.12 -4.14
CA LEU A 592 -1.84 -23.09 -3.11
C LEU A 592 -0.86 -24.28 -3.14
N VAL A 593 -0.26 -24.56 -1.98
CA VAL A 593 0.53 -25.78 -1.73
C VAL A 593 -0.32 -26.75 -0.91
N TYR A 594 -0.73 -27.86 -1.53
CA TYR A 594 -1.56 -28.88 -0.89
C TYR A 594 -0.79 -29.67 0.18
N GLY A 595 0.53 -29.79 0.02
CA GLY A 595 1.38 -30.56 0.92
C GLY A 595 2.65 -31.04 0.25
N VAL A 596 3.32 -31.98 0.91
CA VAL A 596 4.52 -32.63 0.37
C VAL A 596 4.37 -34.14 0.39
N SER A 597 5.08 -34.81 -0.51
CA SER A 597 5.20 -36.26 -0.55
C SER A 597 6.67 -36.65 -0.55
N VAL A 598 7.02 -37.62 0.29
CA VAL A 598 8.39 -38.15 0.42
C VAL A 598 8.33 -39.65 0.14
N HIS A 599 9.04 -40.09 -0.90
CA HIS A 599 9.08 -41.50 -1.29
C HIS A 599 10.51 -41.91 -1.70
N GLY A 600 11.17 -42.67 -0.83
CA GLY A 600 12.58 -43.03 -0.99
C GLY A 600 13.46 -41.78 -1.02
N ALA A 601 14.11 -41.53 -2.16
CA ALA A 601 14.96 -40.34 -2.37
C ALA A 601 14.23 -39.16 -3.03
N LYS A 602 12.92 -39.28 -3.31
CA LYS A 602 12.12 -38.24 -3.98
C LYS A 602 11.44 -37.36 -2.94
N ASN A 603 11.70 -36.06 -3.01
CA ASN A 603 10.99 -35.02 -2.25
C ASN A 603 10.12 -34.23 -3.23
N ILE A 604 8.80 -34.29 -3.07
CA ILE A 604 7.83 -33.71 -4.01
C ILE A 604 6.96 -32.71 -3.27
N MET A 605 6.90 -31.46 -3.76
CA MET A 605 5.91 -30.48 -3.35
C MET A 605 4.71 -30.55 -4.28
N VAL A 606 3.51 -30.69 -3.72
CA VAL A 606 2.26 -30.85 -4.47
C VAL A 606 1.52 -29.51 -4.45
N GLN A 607 1.38 -28.91 -5.63
CA GLN A 607 0.81 -27.57 -5.82
C GLN A 607 -0.44 -27.61 -6.69
N GLU A 608 -1.26 -26.56 -6.63
CA GLU A 608 -2.33 -26.40 -7.62
C GLU A 608 -1.78 -26.27 -9.04
N TYR A 609 -2.46 -26.89 -10.00
CA TYR A 609 -2.11 -26.76 -11.42
C TYR A 609 -2.75 -25.51 -12.02
N VAL A 610 -1.92 -24.64 -12.61
CA VAL A 610 -2.37 -23.37 -13.24
C VAL A 610 -2.30 -23.48 -14.77
N LYS A 611 -3.47 -23.44 -15.42
CA LYS A 611 -3.66 -23.80 -16.84
C LYS A 611 -2.70 -23.11 -17.82
N TYR A 612 -2.50 -21.79 -17.71
CA TYR A 612 -1.70 -21.04 -18.70
C TYR A 612 -0.20 -20.99 -18.37
N GLY A 613 0.20 -21.53 -17.21
CA GLY A 613 1.61 -21.60 -16.79
C GLY A 613 2.22 -20.24 -16.49
N ALA A 614 3.54 -20.16 -16.64
CA ALA A 614 4.33 -18.97 -16.31
C ALA A 614 4.04 -17.79 -17.26
N LEU A 615 3.97 -16.59 -16.68
CA LEU A 615 3.59 -15.35 -17.36
C LEU A 615 4.63 -14.95 -18.41
N ASP A 616 5.91 -15.17 -18.14
CA ASP A 616 6.98 -14.85 -19.10
C ASP A 616 6.84 -15.64 -20.41
N LEU A 617 6.50 -16.93 -20.31
CA LEU A 617 6.21 -17.79 -21.46
C LEU A 617 4.92 -17.36 -22.17
N TYR A 618 3.89 -17.02 -21.41
CA TYR A 618 2.62 -16.55 -21.96
C TYR A 618 2.80 -15.31 -22.84
N LEU A 619 3.55 -14.31 -22.35
CA LEU A 619 3.83 -13.07 -23.08
C LEU A 619 4.68 -13.30 -24.34
N LYS A 620 5.59 -14.29 -24.33
CA LYS A 620 6.44 -14.63 -25.48
C LYS A 620 5.71 -15.30 -26.65
N ARG A 621 4.53 -15.89 -26.42
CA ARG A 621 3.73 -16.58 -27.46
C ARG A 621 3.16 -15.65 -28.55
N GLY A 622 3.49 -14.36 -28.54
CA GLY A 622 3.08 -13.41 -29.58
C GLY A 622 1.61 -12.98 -29.50
N ARG A 623 0.92 -13.25 -28.38
CA ARG A 623 -0.41 -12.70 -28.13
C ARG A 623 -0.29 -11.25 -27.68
N SER A 624 -0.89 -10.34 -28.44
CA SER A 624 -0.95 -8.92 -28.05
C SER A 624 -1.86 -8.77 -26.83
N VAL A 625 -1.30 -8.34 -25.71
CA VAL A 625 -2.06 -7.96 -24.50
C VAL A 625 -2.03 -6.44 -24.36
N SER A 626 -3.14 -5.85 -23.92
CA SER A 626 -3.26 -4.40 -23.76
C SER A 626 -2.44 -3.89 -22.58
N VAL A 627 -2.16 -2.57 -22.57
CA VAL A 627 -1.50 -1.91 -21.43
C VAL A 627 -2.33 -2.04 -20.15
N SER A 628 -3.66 -1.89 -20.25
CA SER A 628 -4.57 -2.07 -19.11
C SER A 628 -4.44 -3.45 -18.48
N TRP A 629 -4.37 -4.50 -19.32
CA TRP A 629 -4.17 -5.87 -18.86
C TRP A 629 -2.87 -6.05 -18.08
N LYS A 630 -1.77 -5.43 -18.55
CA LYS A 630 -0.46 -5.48 -17.87
C LYS A 630 -0.50 -4.76 -16.52
N LEU A 631 -1.20 -3.62 -16.44
CA LEU A 631 -1.40 -2.88 -15.19
C LEU A 631 -2.22 -3.69 -14.17
N ASP A 632 -3.28 -4.37 -14.61
CA ASP A 632 -4.07 -5.26 -13.76
C ASP A 632 -3.22 -6.37 -13.16
N VAL A 633 -2.36 -7.00 -13.98
CA VAL A 633 -1.42 -8.02 -13.50
C VAL A 633 -0.42 -7.44 -12.49
N ALA A 634 0.15 -6.26 -12.77
CA ALA A 634 1.05 -5.59 -11.84
C ALA A 634 0.36 -5.24 -10.51
N LYS A 635 -0.91 -4.79 -10.55
CA LYS A 635 -1.73 -4.50 -9.35
C LYS A 635 -2.01 -5.75 -8.53
N GLN A 636 -2.32 -6.88 -9.18
CA GLN A 636 -2.53 -8.16 -8.49
C GLN A 636 -1.26 -8.66 -7.80
N LEU A 637 -0.10 -8.52 -8.46
CA LEU A 637 1.18 -8.82 -7.82
C LEU A 637 1.45 -7.90 -6.64
N ALA A 638 1.22 -6.59 -6.78
CA ALA A 638 1.39 -5.63 -5.69
C ALA A 638 0.47 -5.92 -4.50
N SER A 639 -0.76 -6.41 -4.74
CA SER A 639 -1.68 -6.88 -3.70
C SER A 639 -1.10 -8.08 -2.93
N ALA A 640 -0.58 -9.08 -3.66
CA ALA A 640 0.08 -10.23 -3.03
C ALA A 640 1.30 -9.81 -2.17
N LEU A 641 2.12 -8.87 -2.66
CA LEU A 641 3.25 -8.35 -1.91
C LEU A 641 2.82 -7.52 -0.70
N ASN A 642 1.72 -6.76 -0.79
CA ASN A 642 1.16 -6.06 0.36
C ASN A 642 0.74 -7.06 1.44
N PHE A 643 0.07 -8.17 1.09
CA PHE A 643 -0.26 -9.22 2.05
C PHE A 643 0.99 -9.80 2.74
N LEU A 644 2.05 -10.08 1.98
CA LEU A 644 3.32 -10.58 2.51
C LEU A 644 4.03 -9.54 3.41
N GLU A 645 4.03 -8.26 3.01
CA GLU A 645 4.55 -7.13 3.80
C GLU A 645 3.81 -7.00 5.14
N GLU A 646 2.48 -7.15 5.15
CA GLU A 646 1.67 -7.12 6.38
C GLU A 646 1.96 -8.29 7.33
N LYS A 647 2.33 -9.45 6.78
CA LYS A 647 2.73 -10.63 7.56
C LYS A 647 4.22 -10.64 7.88
N ASN A 648 4.98 -9.64 7.42
CA ASN A 648 6.44 -9.56 7.52
C ASN A 648 7.14 -10.81 6.94
N ILE A 649 6.65 -11.29 5.80
CA ILE A 649 7.17 -12.45 5.07
C ILE A 649 7.91 -11.94 3.83
N VAL A 650 9.16 -12.37 3.67
CA VAL A 650 9.95 -12.09 2.46
C VAL A 650 9.85 -13.29 1.51
N HIS A 651 9.46 -13.03 0.27
CA HIS A 651 9.40 -14.05 -0.77
C HIS A 651 10.77 -14.31 -1.43
N GLY A 652 11.52 -13.25 -1.75
CA GLY A 652 12.89 -13.31 -2.27
C GLY A 652 13.07 -13.92 -3.67
N ASN A 653 11.98 -14.11 -4.44
CA ASN A 653 12.06 -14.75 -5.77
C ASN A 653 10.94 -14.27 -6.70
N ILE A 654 10.69 -12.96 -6.74
CA ILE A 654 9.65 -12.34 -7.58
C ILE A 654 10.19 -12.09 -8.99
N CYS A 655 9.50 -12.60 -10.01
CA CYS A 655 9.84 -12.49 -11.44
C CYS A 655 8.71 -13.10 -12.27
N ALA A 656 8.60 -12.75 -13.57
CA ALA A 656 7.49 -13.23 -14.39
C ALA A 656 7.54 -14.76 -14.64
N LYS A 657 8.71 -15.39 -14.51
CA LYS A 657 8.84 -16.86 -14.50
C LYS A 657 8.12 -17.55 -13.33
N ASN A 658 7.95 -16.85 -12.21
CA ASN A 658 7.29 -17.35 -11.00
C ASN A 658 5.86 -16.80 -10.82
N LEU A 659 5.39 -15.98 -11.77
CA LEU A 659 4.01 -15.55 -11.85
C LEU A 659 3.26 -16.49 -12.79
N LEU A 660 2.20 -17.12 -12.30
CA LEU A 660 1.39 -18.05 -13.09
C LEU A 660 0.06 -17.39 -13.47
N LEU A 661 -0.35 -17.54 -14.73
CA LEU A 661 -1.62 -17.01 -15.23
C LEU A 661 -2.73 -18.06 -15.10
N ALA A 662 -3.71 -17.80 -14.23
CA ALA A 662 -4.85 -18.71 -14.03
C ALA A 662 -6.02 -18.38 -14.96
N ARG A 663 -6.22 -17.10 -15.29
CA ARG A 663 -7.27 -16.63 -16.20
C ARG A 663 -6.72 -15.52 -17.07
N GLU A 664 -6.91 -15.62 -18.39
CA GLU A 664 -6.50 -14.57 -19.34
C GLU A 664 -7.32 -13.29 -19.16
N GLY A 665 -8.59 -13.39 -18.78
CA GLY A 665 -9.52 -12.26 -18.77
C GLY A 665 -10.10 -12.01 -20.16
N ASP A 666 -11.29 -11.45 -20.20
CA ASP A 666 -11.99 -11.04 -21.42
C ASP A 666 -12.61 -9.65 -21.17
N PRO A 667 -12.01 -8.58 -21.73
CA PRO A 667 -12.54 -7.23 -21.60
C PRO A 667 -13.98 -7.09 -22.12
N SER A 668 -14.38 -7.88 -23.12
CA SER A 668 -15.74 -7.83 -23.68
C SER A 668 -16.80 -8.35 -22.70
N GLN A 669 -16.39 -9.21 -21.76
CA GLN A 669 -17.24 -9.74 -20.68
C GLN A 669 -16.93 -9.10 -19.32
N GLY A 670 -16.16 -8.01 -19.29
CA GLY A 670 -15.76 -7.33 -18.04
C GLY A 670 -14.89 -8.19 -17.11
N SER A 671 -14.21 -9.21 -17.65
CA SER A 671 -13.41 -10.16 -16.87
C SER A 671 -11.93 -9.77 -16.91
N SER A 672 -11.34 -9.46 -15.76
CA SER A 672 -9.91 -9.14 -15.64
C SER A 672 -9.01 -10.38 -15.65
N PRO A 673 -7.73 -10.26 -16.04
CA PRO A 673 -6.76 -11.34 -15.84
C PRO A 673 -6.71 -11.80 -14.38
N PHE A 674 -6.20 -13.01 -14.15
CA PHE A 674 -5.99 -13.50 -12.80
C PHE A 674 -4.65 -14.23 -12.70
N ILE A 675 -3.74 -13.71 -11.87
CA ILE A 675 -2.42 -14.29 -11.63
C ILE A 675 -2.29 -14.87 -10.23
N LYS A 676 -1.35 -15.81 -10.09
CA LYS A 676 -0.91 -16.39 -8.81
C LYS A 676 0.62 -16.43 -8.76
N LEU A 677 1.19 -15.92 -7.68
CA LEU A 677 2.61 -15.98 -7.40
C LEU A 677 2.97 -17.36 -6.80
N SER A 678 3.95 -18.02 -7.40
CA SER A 678 4.44 -19.35 -7.00
C SER A 678 5.21 -19.32 -5.67
N ASP A 679 5.74 -20.45 -5.22
CA ASP A 679 6.53 -20.56 -3.99
C ASP A 679 7.90 -19.83 -4.11
N PRO A 680 8.52 -19.42 -2.98
CA PRO A 680 9.84 -18.80 -2.98
C PRO A 680 10.95 -19.73 -3.49
N GLY A 681 10.74 -21.05 -3.43
CA GLY A 681 11.73 -22.06 -3.78
C GLY A 681 12.88 -22.16 -2.78
N ILE A 682 14.06 -22.55 -3.26
CA ILE A 682 15.25 -22.67 -2.40
C ILE A 682 15.75 -21.28 -1.99
N SER A 683 15.97 -21.11 -0.68
CA SER A 683 16.47 -19.90 -0.04
C SER A 683 17.80 -19.45 -0.62
N MET A 684 17.92 -18.15 -0.87
CA MET A 684 19.17 -17.56 -1.40
C MET A 684 20.38 -17.79 -0.48
N ALA A 685 20.16 -17.98 0.82
CA ALA A 685 21.23 -18.29 1.78
C ALA A 685 21.87 -19.67 1.55
N MET A 686 21.12 -20.61 0.96
CA MET A 686 21.58 -21.98 0.67
C MET A 686 22.19 -22.13 -0.72
N VAL A 687 22.15 -21.06 -1.52
CA VAL A 687 22.53 -21.09 -2.92
C VAL A 687 23.88 -20.37 -3.10
N GLY A 688 24.74 -20.90 -3.98
CA GLY A 688 26.05 -20.31 -4.28
C GLY A 688 25.95 -18.91 -4.92
N LYS A 689 26.95 -18.06 -4.67
CA LYS A 689 27.01 -16.66 -5.13
C LYS A 689 26.76 -16.49 -6.63
N ASP A 690 27.27 -17.41 -7.46
CA ASP A 690 27.13 -17.35 -8.92
C ASP A 690 25.68 -17.50 -9.37
N VAL A 691 24.88 -18.31 -8.68
CA VAL A 691 23.45 -18.45 -8.97
C VAL A 691 22.70 -17.18 -8.55
N ILE A 692 23.12 -16.51 -7.47
CA ILE A 692 22.54 -15.24 -7.03
C ILE A 692 22.85 -14.16 -8.09
N LEU A 693 24.11 -14.05 -8.52
CA LEU A 693 24.52 -13.12 -9.59
C LEU A 693 23.76 -13.38 -10.89
N ASP A 694 23.48 -14.64 -11.22
CA ASP A 694 22.74 -14.97 -12.43
C ASP A 694 21.27 -14.50 -12.39
N ARG A 695 20.71 -14.24 -11.20
CA ARG A 695 19.36 -13.68 -11.01
C ARG A 695 19.29 -12.16 -11.18
N ILE A 696 20.39 -11.47 -11.47
CA ILE A 696 20.36 -10.04 -11.84
C ILE A 696 19.59 -9.91 -13.17
N PRO A 697 18.58 -9.01 -13.29
CA PRO A 697 18.34 -7.84 -12.42
C PRO A 697 17.26 -7.99 -11.34
N TRP A 698 16.65 -9.18 -11.17
CA TRP A 698 15.56 -9.35 -10.20
C TRP A 698 16.05 -9.39 -8.75
N VAL A 699 17.26 -9.88 -8.50
CA VAL A 699 17.84 -9.87 -7.15
C VAL A 699 18.30 -8.46 -6.77
N ALA A 700 17.91 -7.98 -5.58
CA ALA A 700 18.31 -6.65 -5.13
C ALA A 700 19.82 -6.58 -4.81
N PRO A 701 20.49 -5.43 -5.00
CA PRO A 701 21.94 -5.29 -4.81
C PRO A 701 22.42 -5.67 -3.40
N GLU A 702 21.66 -5.32 -2.36
CA GLU A 702 22.02 -5.59 -0.96
C GLU A 702 22.04 -7.09 -0.61
N VAL A 703 21.28 -7.90 -1.36
CA VAL A 703 21.23 -9.37 -1.18
C VAL A 703 22.56 -10.02 -1.57
N LEU A 704 23.34 -9.42 -2.47
CA LEU A 704 24.66 -9.95 -2.86
C LEU A 704 25.66 -9.93 -1.68
N GLY A 705 25.52 -8.94 -0.78
CA GLY A 705 26.40 -8.77 0.38
C GLY A 705 25.98 -9.60 1.60
N ALA A 706 24.68 -9.85 1.77
CA ALA A 706 24.12 -10.59 2.91
C ALA A 706 22.90 -11.44 2.49
N PRO A 707 23.10 -12.53 1.73
CA PRO A 707 22.01 -13.37 1.23
C PRO A 707 21.21 -14.07 2.34
N GLU A 708 21.75 -14.17 3.54
CA GLU A 708 21.11 -14.70 4.74
C GLU A 708 20.19 -13.69 5.47
N LYS A 709 20.20 -12.41 5.05
CA LYS A 709 19.44 -11.32 5.68
C LYS A 709 18.48 -10.66 4.69
N LEU A 710 17.57 -11.44 4.14
CA LEU A 710 16.53 -10.92 3.27
C LEU A 710 15.60 -9.98 4.03
N THR A 711 15.19 -8.92 3.33
CA THR A 711 14.29 -7.89 3.85
C THR A 711 13.14 -7.69 2.88
N LEU A 712 12.00 -7.20 3.35
CA LEU A 712 10.85 -6.87 2.50
C LEU A 712 11.22 -5.91 1.35
N GLU A 713 12.26 -5.10 1.54
CA GLU A 713 12.76 -4.19 0.51
C GLU A 713 13.28 -4.89 -0.75
N CYS A 714 13.81 -6.12 -0.64
CA CYS A 714 14.31 -6.83 -1.83
C CYS A 714 13.17 -7.29 -2.74
N ASP A 715 11.99 -7.56 -2.19
CA ASP A 715 10.81 -7.91 -2.97
C ASP A 715 10.25 -6.71 -3.74
N LYS A 716 10.39 -5.48 -3.20
CA LYS A 716 10.04 -4.24 -3.91
C LYS A 716 10.96 -3.99 -5.10
N TRP A 717 12.27 -4.23 -4.94
CA TRP A 717 13.19 -4.21 -6.08
C TRP A 717 12.80 -5.24 -7.15
N SER A 718 12.56 -6.48 -6.70
CA SER A 718 12.18 -7.58 -7.58
C SER A 718 10.87 -7.28 -8.31
N PHE A 719 9.91 -6.63 -7.64
CA PHE A 719 8.68 -6.12 -8.24
C PHE A 719 8.96 -5.14 -9.38
N GLY A 720 9.81 -4.14 -9.18
CA GLY A 720 10.19 -3.17 -10.23
C GLY A 720 10.78 -3.86 -11.47
N ALA A 721 11.73 -4.77 -11.27
CA ALA A 721 12.30 -5.57 -12.36
C ALA A 721 11.25 -6.46 -13.06
N THR A 722 10.29 -7.00 -12.31
CA THR A 722 9.20 -7.84 -12.84
C THR A 722 8.19 -7.03 -13.65
N VAL A 723 7.82 -5.83 -13.19
CA VAL A 723 6.96 -4.91 -13.95
C VAL A 723 7.65 -4.51 -15.25
N TRP A 724 8.94 -4.19 -15.19
CA TRP A 724 9.73 -3.95 -16.40
C TRP A 724 9.67 -5.13 -17.37
N GLU A 725 9.84 -6.36 -16.88
CA GLU A 725 9.75 -7.60 -17.67
C GLU A 725 8.36 -7.80 -18.31
N ILE A 726 7.27 -7.54 -17.57
CA ILE A 726 5.88 -7.63 -18.08
C ILE A 726 5.65 -6.66 -19.23
N PHE A 727 6.10 -5.41 -19.07
CA PHE A 727 5.93 -4.38 -20.09
C PHE A 727 6.81 -4.62 -21.33
N ASN A 728 7.90 -5.38 -21.20
CA ASN A 728 8.76 -5.83 -22.28
C ASN A 728 8.45 -7.24 -22.81
N ASN A 729 7.22 -7.71 -22.61
CA ASN A 729 6.69 -8.98 -23.14
C ASN A 729 7.47 -10.23 -22.70
N GLY A 730 7.95 -10.25 -21.45
CA GLY A 730 8.69 -11.39 -20.88
C GLY A 730 10.14 -11.51 -21.35
N ASN A 731 10.66 -10.51 -22.08
CA ASN A 731 12.05 -10.47 -22.49
C ASN A 731 12.95 -10.05 -21.33
N SER A 732 14.13 -10.65 -21.22
CA SER A 732 15.18 -10.28 -20.26
C SER A 732 16.31 -9.57 -20.99
N LEU A 733 16.62 -8.32 -20.61
CA LEU A 733 17.66 -7.51 -21.28
C LEU A 733 19.07 -8.03 -21.05
N LEU A 734 19.33 -8.55 -19.85
CA LEU A 734 20.64 -9.06 -19.47
C LEU A 734 20.80 -10.53 -19.89
N ARG A 735 19.94 -11.02 -20.80
CA ARG A 735 20.02 -12.36 -21.36
C ARG A 735 21.30 -12.48 -22.19
N GLY A 736 22.06 -13.54 -21.95
CA GLY A 736 23.35 -13.79 -22.60
C GLY A 736 24.54 -13.10 -21.93
N TRP A 737 24.32 -12.16 -21.01
CA TRP A 737 25.40 -11.56 -20.23
C TRP A 737 26.04 -12.60 -19.31
N ASN A 738 27.36 -12.53 -19.17
CA ASN A 738 28.09 -13.33 -18.20
C ASN A 738 27.98 -12.77 -16.77
N LEU A 739 28.44 -13.55 -15.80
CA LEU A 739 28.31 -13.17 -14.39
C LEU A 739 29.09 -11.89 -14.06
N ASP A 740 30.25 -11.67 -14.69
CA ASP A 740 31.06 -10.47 -14.48
C ASP A 740 30.38 -9.20 -15.01
N GLN A 741 29.76 -9.27 -16.19
CA GLN A 741 28.97 -8.17 -16.75
C GLN A 741 27.77 -7.83 -15.86
N LYS A 742 27.05 -8.85 -15.37
CA LYS A 742 25.93 -8.66 -14.43
C LYS A 742 26.40 -8.03 -13.11
N LYS A 743 27.57 -8.43 -12.61
CA LYS A 743 28.19 -7.85 -11.41
C LYS A 743 28.58 -6.37 -11.64
N GLN A 744 29.22 -6.08 -12.77
CA GLN A 744 29.62 -4.72 -13.13
C GLN A 744 28.43 -3.77 -13.29
N PHE A 745 27.28 -4.27 -13.77
CA PHE A 745 26.03 -3.52 -13.86
C PHE A 745 25.62 -2.93 -12.49
N TYR A 746 25.71 -3.70 -11.41
CA TYR A 746 25.43 -3.20 -10.06
C TYR A 746 26.57 -2.37 -9.46
N GLU A 747 27.83 -2.75 -9.69
CA GLU A 747 28.99 -1.97 -9.20
C GLU A 747 29.04 -0.55 -9.79
N SER A 748 28.48 -0.36 -10.98
CA SER A 748 28.35 0.94 -11.65
C SER A 748 27.01 1.66 -11.39
N PHE A 749 26.18 1.14 -10.49
CA PHE A 749 24.87 1.70 -10.13
C PHE A 749 23.95 1.93 -11.34
N GLN A 750 24.01 1.06 -12.35
CA GLN A 750 23.17 1.17 -13.54
C GLN A 750 21.71 0.78 -13.26
N GLN A 751 20.80 1.35 -14.03
CA GLN A 751 19.36 1.05 -14.00
C GLN A 751 18.92 0.37 -15.28
N LEU A 752 17.76 -0.29 -15.25
CA LEU A 752 17.14 -0.80 -16.47
C LEU A 752 16.75 0.36 -17.40
N PRO A 753 16.79 0.17 -18.73
CA PRO A 753 16.32 1.17 -19.69
C PRO A 753 14.89 1.64 -19.36
N PRO A 754 14.66 2.96 -19.27
CA PRO A 754 13.36 3.49 -18.90
C PRO A 754 12.32 3.22 -19.98
N SER A 755 11.06 3.06 -19.56
CA SER A 755 9.92 3.07 -20.48
C SER A 755 9.75 4.44 -21.12
N GLN A 756 9.14 4.52 -22.31
CA GLN A 756 8.69 5.80 -22.88
C GLN A 756 7.59 6.44 -22.04
N TRP A 757 6.84 5.61 -21.30
CA TRP A 757 5.85 6.09 -20.35
C TRP A 757 6.54 6.50 -19.04
N THR A 758 6.67 7.81 -18.86
CA THR A 758 7.41 8.45 -17.76
C THR A 758 6.94 8.01 -16.37
N GLU A 759 5.63 7.99 -16.15
CA GLU A 759 5.05 7.71 -14.84
C GLU A 759 5.25 6.23 -14.44
N LEU A 760 5.22 5.31 -15.43
CA LEU A 760 5.60 3.92 -15.20
C LEU A 760 7.10 3.76 -14.96
N ALA A 761 7.93 4.48 -15.72
CA ALA A 761 9.39 4.47 -15.54
C ALA A 761 9.78 4.96 -14.14
N ASP A 762 9.11 6.01 -13.64
CA ASP A 762 9.31 6.56 -12.30
C ASP A 762 8.93 5.54 -11.21
N LEU A 763 7.81 4.81 -11.36
CA LEU A 763 7.42 3.76 -10.42
C LEU A 763 8.47 2.63 -10.39
N ILE A 764 8.93 2.16 -11.56
CA ILE A 764 9.96 1.12 -11.66
C ILE A 764 11.27 1.59 -11.00
N SER A 765 11.70 2.83 -11.29
CA SER A 765 12.91 3.43 -10.74
C SER A 765 12.85 3.57 -9.22
N GLN A 766 11.71 4.03 -8.66
CA GLN A 766 11.50 4.09 -7.21
C GLN A 766 11.56 2.70 -6.54
N CYS A 767 10.99 1.68 -7.19
CA CYS A 767 11.06 0.30 -6.70
C CYS A 767 12.50 -0.23 -6.73
N MET A 768 13.27 0.14 -7.75
CA MET A 768 14.66 -0.26 -7.98
C MET A 768 15.69 0.77 -7.42
N ASP A 769 15.36 1.47 -6.33
CA ASP A 769 16.33 2.32 -5.65
C ASP A 769 17.43 1.46 -5.01
N TYR A 770 18.70 1.83 -5.22
CA TYR A 770 19.85 1.12 -4.62
C TYR A 770 19.88 1.26 -3.09
N GLN A 771 19.25 2.29 -2.55
CA GLN A 771 19.04 2.46 -1.12
C GLN A 771 17.70 1.80 -0.72
N ALA A 772 17.79 0.60 -0.15
CA ALA A 772 16.64 -0.21 0.22
C ALA A 772 15.58 0.55 1.05
N ASP A 773 15.99 1.38 2.01
CA ASP A 773 15.08 2.15 2.87
C ASP A 773 14.24 3.22 2.14
N PHE A 774 14.57 3.57 0.89
CA PHE A 774 13.85 4.58 0.10
C PHE A 774 12.82 3.99 -0.88
N ARG A 775 12.75 2.67 -0.98
CA ARG A 775 11.78 2.00 -1.85
C ARG A 775 10.35 2.19 -1.31
N PRO A 776 9.34 2.35 -2.18
CA PRO A 776 7.97 2.60 -1.76
C PRO A 776 7.35 1.38 -1.07
N SER A 777 6.44 1.60 -0.12
CA SER A 777 5.63 0.51 0.45
C SER A 777 4.71 -0.12 -0.60
N CYS A 778 4.24 -1.35 -0.36
CA CYS A 778 3.37 -2.02 -1.32
C CYS A 778 2.04 -1.26 -1.52
N ARG A 779 1.51 -0.62 -0.46
CA ARG A 779 0.35 0.28 -0.58
C ARG A 779 0.63 1.51 -1.45
N SER A 780 1.82 2.10 -1.35
CA SER A 780 2.21 3.20 -2.24
C SER A 780 2.33 2.75 -3.69
N ILE A 781 2.84 1.52 -3.92
CA ILE A 781 2.89 0.92 -5.26
C ILE A 781 1.48 0.73 -5.83
N ILE A 782 0.55 0.15 -5.05
CA ILE A 782 -0.87 -0.04 -5.46
C ILE A 782 -1.50 1.31 -5.81
N ARG A 783 -1.32 2.33 -4.97
CA ARG A 783 -1.80 3.69 -5.23
C ARG A 783 -1.26 4.28 -6.52
N GLN A 784 0.05 4.16 -6.77
CA GLN A 784 0.66 4.66 -8.00
C GLN A 784 0.10 3.93 -9.22
N LEU A 785 -0.04 2.60 -9.16
CA LEU A 785 -0.68 1.81 -10.23
C LEU A 785 -2.13 2.25 -10.49
N ASN A 786 -2.92 2.52 -9.45
CA ASN A 786 -4.28 3.03 -9.63
C ASN A 786 -4.31 4.38 -10.34
N SER A 787 -3.40 5.28 -10.00
CA SER A 787 -3.26 6.57 -10.70
C SER A 787 -2.95 6.39 -12.18
N LEU A 788 -2.20 5.34 -12.54
CA LEU A 788 -1.93 5.00 -13.94
C LEU A 788 -3.16 4.41 -14.63
N ILE A 789 -3.96 3.60 -13.93
CA ILE A 789 -5.18 2.97 -14.46
C ILE A 789 -6.29 4.01 -14.72
N THR A 790 -6.41 5.03 -13.88
CA THR A 790 -7.43 6.07 -13.99
C THR A 790 -7.07 7.22 -14.94
N SER A 791 -5.84 7.27 -15.44
CA SER A 791 -5.40 8.32 -16.37
C SER A 791 -5.99 8.11 -17.77
N ASP A 792 -6.38 9.20 -18.44
CA ASP A 792 -6.86 9.21 -19.84
C ASP A 792 -5.87 8.53 -20.82
N TYR A 793 -4.61 8.31 -20.40
CA TYR A 793 -3.61 7.48 -21.09
C TYR A 793 -4.08 6.06 -21.39
N VAL A 794 -4.87 5.43 -20.51
CA VAL A 794 -5.42 4.09 -20.78
C VAL A 794 -6.41 4.16 -21.94
N ILE A 795 -7.19 5.24 -22.06
CA ILE A 795 -8.13 5.44 -23.17
C ILE A 795 -7.38 5.71 -24.48
N LEU A 796 -6.26 6.44 -24.43
CA LEU A 796 -5.43 6.76 -25.59
C LEU A 796 -4.63 5.56 -26.13
N HIS A 797 -4.20 4.63 -25.27
CA HIS A 797 -3.39 3.46 -25.66
C HIS A 797 -4.08 2.09 -25.48
N ALA A 798 -5.36 2.04 -25.10
CA ALA A 798 -6.12 0.79 -24.97
C ALA A 798 -6.21 0.00 -26.28
N THR A 799 -6.12 0.69 -27.41
CA THR A 799 -6.28 0.16 -28.77
C THR A 799 -4.97 0.00 -29.54
N GLU A 800 -3.85 0.52 -29.04
CA GLU A 800 -2.57 0.40 -29.74
C GLU A 800 -1.83 -0.88 -29.32
N PRO A 801 -1.57 -1.84 -30.23
CA PRO A 801 -0.58 -2.87 -29.95
C PRO A 801 0.76 -2.16 -29.72
N VAL A 802 1.41 -2.43 -28.58
CA VAL A 802 2.74 -1.89 -28.28
C VAL A 802 3.69 -2.37 -29.38
N THR A 803 3.87 -1.53 -30.40
CA THR A 803 4.87 -1.75 -31.44
C THR A 803 6.24 -1.67 -30.78
N GLN A 804 7.13 -2.59 -31.15
CA GLN A 804 8.47 -2.69 -30.60
C GLN A 804 9.14 -1.31 -30.60
N SER A 805 9.44 -0.78 -29.42
CA SER A 805 10.09 0.53 -29.26
C SER A 805 11.41 0.58 -30.05
N PRO A 806 11.66 1.65 -30.83
CA PRO A 806 12.91 1.82 -31.58
C PRO A 806 14.14 2.00 -30.67
N VAL A 807 13.96 2.33 -29.38
CA VAL A 807 15.05 2.40 -28.40
C VAL A 807 15.65 1.01 -28.09
N CYS A 808 14.91 -0.06 -28.36
CA CYS A 808 15.42 -1.42 -28.26
C CYS A 808 16.42 -1.76 -29.41
N ARG A 809 16.52 -0.92 -30.47
CA ARG A 809 17.48 -1.12 -31.57
C ARG A 809 18.89 -0.64 -31.24
N SER A 810 19.05 0.34 -30.35
CA SER A 810 20.37 0.91 -30.01
C SER A 810 21.17 0.06 -29.02
N TYR A 811 20.49 -0.79 -28.25
CA TYR A 811 21.10 -2.00 -27.66
C TYR A 811 20.90 -3.15 -28.63
N SER A 812 21.56 -3.06 -29.79
CA SER A 812 21.56 -4.09 -30.80
C SER A 812 21.83 -5.45 -30.16
N HIS A 813 20.85 -6.36 -30.31
CA HIS A 813 21.00 -7.80 -30.11
C HIS A 813 22.45 -8.22 -30.44
N PRO A 814 23.22 -8.83 -29.53
CA PRO A 814 24.02 -9.95 -29.99
C PRO A 814 22.99 -10.85 -30.64
N GLN A 815 23.13 -11.11 -31.94
CA GLN A 815 22.35 -12.14 -32.64
C GLN A 815 22.07 -13.25 -31.65
N HIS A 816 20.80 -13.59 -31.41
CA HIS A 816 20.46 -14.74 -30.57
C HIS A 816 21.42 -15.84 -30.96
N ASP A 817 22.38 -16.14 -30.09
CA ASP A 817 23.33 -17.19 -30.38
C ASP A 817 22.44 -18.43 -30.36
N GLN A 818 22.04 -18.89 -31.55
CA GLN A 818 21.09 -19.99 -31.72
C GLN A 818 21.63 -21.27 -31.05
N THR A 819 22.90 -21.23 -30.65
CA THR A 819 23.60 -22.25 -29.91
C THR A 819 23.41 -22.18 -28.39
N LEU A 820 22.74 -21.18 -27.81
CA LEU A 820 22.50 -21.11 -26.36
C LEU A 820 21.05 -21.54 -26.00
N PHE A 821 20.95 -22.70 -25.37
CA PHE A 821 19.69 -23.29 -24.91
C PHE A 821 19.48 -23.01 -23.41
N GLU A 822 18.22 -22.80 -23.01
CA GLU A 822 17.86 -22.67 -21.60
C GLU A 822 17.29 -23.98 -21.03
N GLU A 823 17.86 -24.42 -19.90
CA GLU A 823 17.51 -25.70 -19.28
C GLU A 823 16.02 -25.81 -18.96
N ARG A 824 15.41 -24.69 -18.54
CA ARG A 824 14.00 -24.64 -18.18
C ARG A 824 13.03 -24.99 -19.32
N TYR A 825 13.47 -24.83 -20.56
CA TYR A 825 12.66 -25.13 -21.76
C TYR A 825 12.88 -26.56 -22.25
N LEU A 826 13.82 -27.32 -21.67
CA LEU A 826 14.03 -28.72 -21.98
C LEU A 826 13.04 -29.58 -21.17
N ARG A 827 12.07 -30.18 -21.88
CA ARG A 827 11.11 -31.14 -21.31
C ARG A 827 11.64 -32.54 -21.48
N TYR A 828 11.90 -33.22 -20.38
CA TYR A 828 12.36 -34.61 -20.40
C TYR A 828 11.27 -35.55 -20.95
N ILE A 829 11.65 -36.47 -21.85
CA ILE A 829 10.76 -37.49 -22.40
C ILE A 829 11.23 -38.88 -21.96
N SER A 830 12.47 -39.25 -22.27
CA SER A 830 12.99 -40.59 -21.99
C SER A 830 14.53 -40.63 -22.00
N PRO A 831 15.17 -41.65 -21.39
CA PRO A 831 16.61 -41.82 -21.49
C PRO A 831 16.97 -42.45 -22.83
N LEU A 832 18.01 -41.94 -23.51
CA LEU A 832 18.52 -42.52 -24.76
C LEU A 832 19.73 -43.43 -24.53
N GLY A 833 20.56 -43.12 -23.54
CA GLY A 833 21.72 -43.93 -23.20
C GLY A 833 22.54 -43.37 -22.04
N LYS A 834 23.42 -44.20 -21.49
CA LYS A 834 24.33 -43.81 -20.40
C LYS A 834 25.71 -44.43 -20.67
N GLY A 835 26.75 -43.60 -20.65
CA GLY A 835 28.13 -44.02 -20.85
C GLY A 835 29.05 -43.49 -19.75
N ASN A 836 30.35 -43.73 -19.89
CA ASN A 836 31.37 -43.32 -18.91
C ASN A 836 31.48 -41.80 -18.72
N PHE A 837 31.06 -41.03 -19.73
CA PHE A 837 31.21 -39.57 -19.77
C PHE A 837 29.91 -38.81 -19.45
N GLY A 838 28.77 -39.51 -19.27
CA GLY A 838 27.49 -38.84 -19.11
C GLY A 838 26.27 -39.68 -19.45
N SER A 839 25.09 -39.10 -19.21
CA SER A 839 23.81 -39.62 -19.72
C SER A 839 23.33 -38.78 -20.89
N VAL A 840 22.64 -39.43 -21.84
CA VAL A 840 21.97 -38.79 -22.96
C VAL A 840 20.46 -38.97 -22.78
N GLU A 841 19.76 -37.86 -22.80
CA GLU A 841 18.31 -37.78 -22.58
C GLU A 841 17.64 -37.26 -23.86
N LEU A 842 16.46 -37.82 -24.18
CA LEU A 842 15.57 -37.26 -25.18
C LEU A 842 14.76 -36.15 -24.51
N CYS A 843 14.90 -34.94 -25.03
CA CYS A 843 14.16 -33.78 -24.57
C CYS A 843 13.38 -33.14 -25.72
N ARG A 844 12.29 -32.45 -25.39
CA ARG A 844 11.68 -31.45 -26.26
C ARG A 844 12.13 -30.07 -25.81
N TYR A 845 12.77 -29.29 -26.69
CA TYR A 845 13.08 -27.89 -26.42
C TYR A 845 11.91 -27.01 -26.80
N ASP A 846 11.17 -26.54 -25.80
CA ASP A 846 9.89 -25.84 -25.96
C ASP A 846 9.91 -24.46 -25.27
N PRO A 847 10.52 -23.44 -25.91
CA PRO A 847 10.64 -22.09 -25.35
C PRO A 847 9.33 -21.29 -25.36
N LEU A 848 8.29 -21.77 -26.03
CA LEU A 848 6.93 -21.20 -25.99
C LEU A 848 6.06 -21.91 -24.96
N GLY A 849 6.40 -23.15 -24.62
CA GLY A 849 5.68 -23.96 -23.66
C GLY A 849 4.35 -24.50 -24.16
N ASP A 850 4.13 -24.52 -25.48
CA ASP A 850 2.89 -24.91 -26.17
C ASP A 850 2.97 -26.32 -26.79
N ASN A 851 3.97 -27.10 -26.42
CA ASN A 851 4.28 -28.45 -26.92
C ASN A 851 4.70 -28.51 -28.40
N THR A 852 4.96 -27.38 -29.07
CA THR A 852 5.40 -27.37 -30.48
C THR A 852 6.92 -27.48 -30.67
N GLY A 853 7.67 -27.42 -29.56
CA GLY A 853 9.13 -27.45 -29.54
C GLY A 853 9.77 -28.67 -30.24
N GLU A 854 11.03 -28.52 -30.64
CA GLU A 854 11.78 -29.55 -31.37
C GLU A 854 12.30 -30.66 -30.45
N LEU A 855 12.39 -31.90 -30.95
CA LEU A 855 13.07 -32.99 -30.26
C LEU A 855 14.60 -32.87 -30.39
N VAL A 856 15.29 -32.96 -29.27
CA VAL A 856 16.75 -32.84 -29.16
C VAL A 856 17.32 -33.93 -28.25
N ALA A 857 18.56 -34.33 -28.53
CA ALA A 857 19.33 -35.19 -27.65
C ALA A 857 20.21 -34.31 -26.75
N VAL A 858 20.09 -34.46 -25.43
CA VAL A 858 20.84 -33.66 -24.45
C VAL A 858 21.81 -34.56 -23.71
N LYS A 859 23.11 -34.31 -23.89
CA LYS A 859 24.17 -35.01 -23.18
C LYS A 859 24.54 -34.22 -21.92
N LYS A 860 24.29 -34.83 -20.76
CA LYS A 860 24.61 -34.29 -19.43
C LYS A 860 25.84 -35.00 -18.89
N LEU A 861 26.83 -34.23 -18.43
CA LEU A 861 28.00 -34.75 -17.74
C LEU A 861 27.61 -35.38 -16.40
N GLN A 862 28.18 -36.55 -16.07
CA GLN A 862 28.11 -37.06 -14.71
C GLN A 862 29.13 -36.33 -13.84
N SER A 863 28.68 -35.81 -12.69
CA SER A 863 29.53 -35.16 -11.71
C SER A 863 30.50 -36.19 -11.12
N ASN A 864 31.77 -36.13 -11.53
CA ASN A 864 32.94 -36.53 -10.74
C ASN A 864 34.23 -36.23 -11.52
N LYS A 865 34.97 -35.19 -11.08
CA LYS A 865 36.30 -34.67 -11.48
C LYS A 865 36.32 -33.43 -12.38
N GLN A 866 37.06 -32.40 -11.93
CA GLN A 866 37.35 -31.14 -12.62
C GLN A 866 37.94 -31.34 -14.04
N SER A 867 38.70 -32.43 -14.24
CA SER A 867 39.29 -32.82 -15.54
C SER A 867 38.25 -33.06 -16.64
N ASN A 868 37.01 -33.40 -16.28
CA ASN A 868 35.98 -33.74 -17.26
C ASN A 868 35.32 -32.50 -17.88
N LEU A 869 35.38 -31.33 -17.23
CA LEU A 869 34.75 -30.11 -17.76
C LEU A 869 35.56 -29.56 -18.94
N GLU A 870 36.88 -29.54 -18.83
CA GLU A 870 37.76 -29.10 -19.92
C GLU A 870 37.67 -30.02 -21.13
N ASP A 871 37.63 -31.34 -20.91
CA ASP A 871 37.49 -32.32 -21.99
C ASP A 871 36.09 -32.25 -22.64
N PHE A 872 35.05 -31.98 -21.87
CA PHE A 872 33.70 -31.73 -22.41
C PHE A 872 33.62 -30.40 -23.17
N GLN A 873 34.30 -29.35 -22.70
CA GLN A 873 34.42 -28.09 -23.42
C GLN A 873 35.18 -28.28 -24.74
N LYS A 874 36.24 -29.09 -24.76
CA LYS A 874 36.93 -29.49 -25.99
C LYS A 874 35.99 -30.27 -26.91
N GLU A 875 35.20 -31.20 -26.39
CA GLU A 875 34.19 -31.95 -27.17
C GLU A 875 33.17 -31.00 -27.83
N VAL A 876 32.64 -30.04 -27.05
CA VAL A 876 31.74 -28.99 -27.55
C VAL A 876 32.42 -28.18 -28.64
N ASN A 877 33.63 -27.68 -28.41
CA ASN A 877 34.37 -26.87 -29.38
C ASN A 877 34.66 -27.66 -30.66
N THR A 878 34.95 -28.96 -30.53
CA THR A 878 35.19 -29.85 -31.68
C THR A 878 33.92 -30.05 -32.50
N LEU A 879 32.81 -30.41 -31.85
CA LEU A 879 31.52 -30.62 -32.52
C LEU A 879 30.94 -29.33 -33.11
N HIS A 880 31.22 -28.17 -32.51
CA HIS A 880 30.81 -26.88 -33.02
C HIS A 880 31.43 -26.56 -34.39
N VAL A 881 32.68 -26.99 -34.63
CA VAL A 881 33.40 -26.73 -35.89
C VAL A 881 33.06 -27.78 -36.96
N LEU A 882 32.72 -29.02 -36.55
CA LEU A 882 32.44 -30.13 -37.45
C LEU A 882 31.05 -30.03 -38.10
N HIS A 883 31.03 -29.86 -39.43
CA HIS A 883 29.80 -29.84 -40.24
C HIS A 883 29.85 -30.97 -41.28
N CYS A 884 29.15 -32.08 -41.03
CA CYS A 884 29.07 -33.22 -41.95
C CYS A 884 27.74 -33.97 -41.78
N ASP A 885 27.13 -34.40 -42.89
CA ASP A 885 25.85 -35.16 -42.91
C ASP A 885 25.90 -36.51 -42.17
N TYR A 886 27.10 -37.01 -41.85
CA TYR A 886 27.31 -38.31 -41.19
C TYR A 886 27.79 -38.18 -39.73
N ILE A 887 27.89 -36.95 -39.20
CA ILE A 887 28.20 -36.66 -37.79
C ILE A 887 26.96 -36.05 -37.15
N VAL A 888 26.66 -36.44 -35.92
CA VAL A 888 25.53 -35.87 -35.16
C VAL A 888 25.70 -34.35 -35.08
N LYS A 889 24.71 -33.62 -35.59
CA LYS A 889 24.74 -32.17 -35.66
C LYS A 889 24.73 -31.53 -34.27
N TYR A 890 25.73 -30.69 -34.02
CA TYR A 890 25.74 -29.75 -32.90
C TYR A 890 24.60 -28.73 -33.07
N LYS A 891 23.78 -28.57 -32.02
CA LYS A 891 22.76 -27.53 -31.97
C LYS A 891 23.12 -26.41 -31.03
N GLY A 892 23.71 -26.76 -29.89
CA GLY A 892 24.01 -25.77 -28.87
C GLY A 892 24.49 -26.35 -27.55
N VAL A 893 24.59 -25.45 -26.58
CA VAL A 893 24.93 -25.73 -25.19
C VAL A 893 23.89 -25.11 -24.28
N CYS A 894 23.71 -25.76 -23.14
CA CYS A 894 22.79 -25.36 -22.11
C CYS A 894 23.55 -25.29 -20.79
N TYR A 895 23.42 -24.18 -20.06
CA TYR A 895 24.01 -24.04 -18.74
C TYR A 895 22.92 -24.16 -17.68
N SER A 896 23.21 -24.87 -16.59
CA SER A 896 22.38 -24.81 -15.40
C SER A 896 22.52 -23.45 -14.71
N MET A 897 21.59 -23.13 -13.84
CA MET A 897 21.61 -21.89 -13.05
C MET A 897 22.95 -21.67 -12.35
N GLY A 898 23.47 -20.44 -12.41
CA GLY A 898 24.80 -20.09 -11.90
C GLY A 898 25.97 -20.72 -12.68
N ARG A 899 25.71 -21.26 -13.87
CA ARG A 899 26.70 -21.92 -14.75
C ARG A 899 27.46 -23.06 -14.09
N LEU A 900 26.83 -23.72 -13.12
CA LEU A 900 27.43 -24.80 -12.32
C LEU A 900 27.64 -26.10 -13.12
N SER A 901 26.82 -26.33 -14.15
CA SER A 901 26.95 -27.46 -15.05
C SER A 901 26.59 -27.05 -16.48
N MET A 902 27.16 -27.79 -17.44
CA MET A 902 26.99 -27.57 -18.87
C MET A 902 26.48 -28.85 -19.51
N SER A 903 25.51 -28.71 -20.40
CA SER A 903 24.93 -29.80 -21.20
C SER A 903 25.08 -29.49 -22.68
N LEU A 904 25.38 -30.51 -23.46
CA LEU A 904 25.52 -30.43 -24.91
C LEU A 904 24.17 -30.80 -25.55
N VAL A 905 23.67 -29.93 -26.43
CA VAL A 905 22.41 -30.11 -27.16
C VAL A 905 22.71 -30.48 -28.62
N MET A 906 22.14 -31.59 -29.05
CA MET A 906 22.37 -32.20 -30.36
C MET A 906 21.06 -32.53 -31.06
N GLU A 907 21.12 -32.80 -32.36
CA GLU A 907 19.99 -33.38 -33.07
C GLU A 907 19.58 -34.74 -32.49
N TYR A 908 18.27 -35.02 -32.53
CA TYR A 908 17.74 -36.32 -32.16
C TYR A 908 17.64 -37.23 -33.38
N LEU A 909 18.25 -38.41 -33.30
CA LEU A 909 18.17 -39.45 -34.33
C LEU A 909 17.17 -40.56 -33.90
N PRO A 910 16.01 -40.71 -34.57
CA PRO A 910 14.89 -41.53 -34.10
C PRO A 910 15.16 -43.03 -34.06
N TYR A 911 16.15 -43.51 -34.81
CA TYR A 911 16.51 -44.93 -34.88
C TYR A 911 17.59 -45.34 -33.86
N GLY A 912 18.11 -44.40 -33.08
CA GLY A 912 19.12 -44.66 -32.05
C GLY A 912 20.48 -45.06 -32.62
N SER A 913 21.26 -45.80 -31.84
CA SER A 913 22.59 -46.26 -32.25
C SER A 913 22.52 -47.31 -33.35
N LEU A 914 23.51 -47.31 -34.26
CA LEU A 914 23.56 -48.29 -35.35
C LEU A 914 23.55 -49.72 -34.83
N ILE A 915 24.27 -50.03 -33.74
CA ILE A 915 24.26 -51.36 -33.12
C ILE A 915 22.85 -51.78 -32.69
N GLY A 916 22.12 -50.89 -31.98
CA GLY A 916 20.76 -51.17 -31.53
C GLY A 916 19.77 -51.29 -32.71
N TYR A 917 19.97 -50.52 -33.78
CA TYR A 917 19.18 -50.64 -34.99
C TYR A 917 19.42 -51.98 -35.70
N LEU A 918 20.69 -52.38 -35.86
CA LEU A 918 21.08 -53.66 -36.48
C LEU A 918 20.51 -54.84 -35.69
N GLU A 919 20.55 -54.78 -34.35
CA GLU A 919 20.01 -55.82 -33.48
C GLU A 919 18.49 -55.97 -33.60
N LYS A 920 17.75 -54.86 -33.67
CA LYS A 920 16.29 -54.86 -33.81
C LYS A 920 15.81 -55.24 -35.21
N ASN A 921 16.63 -55.01 -36.24
CA ASN A 921 16.25 -55.17 -37.65
C ASN A 921 17.02 -56.28 -38.37
N LYS A 922 17.59 -57.26 -37.66
CA LYS A 922 18.45 -58.33 -38.22
C LYS A 922 17.85 -59.01 -39.47
N HIS A 923 16.53 -59.18 -39.51
CA HIS A 923 15.83 -59.86 -40.62
C HIS A 923 15.55 -58.95 -41.84
N ASN A 924 15.68 -57.62 -41.69
CA ASN A 924 15.34 -56.63 -42.72
C ASN A 924 16.57 -55.93 -43.32
N ILE A 925 17.78 -56.35 -42.95
CA ILE A 925 19.04 -55.75 -43.39
C ILE A 925 19.75 -56.71 -44.33
N ASN A 926 19.97 -56.27 -45.58
CA ASN A 926 20.72 -57.02 -46.58
C ASN A 926 22.17 -56.53 -46.70
N THR A 927 23.02 -57.31 -47.38
CA THR A 927 24.45 -56.99 -47.60
C THR A 927 24.66 -55.62 -48.22
N ARG A 928 23.76 -55.19 -49.12
CA ARG A 928 23.82 -53.85 -49.74
C ARG A 928 23.68 -52.73 -48.71
N ARG A 929 22.73 -52.83 -47.77
CA ARG A 929 22.57 -51.85 -46.68
C ARG A 929 23.78 -51.84 -45.74
N MET A 930 24.35 -53.01 -45.41
CA MET A 930 25.56 -53.08 -44.58
C MET A 930 26.77 -52.41 -45.24
N LEU A 931 26.97 -52.62 -46.55
CA LEU A 931 28.03 -51.95 -47.32
C LEU A 931 27.81 -50.43 -47.38
N LEU A 932 26.57 -49.96 -47.47
CA LEU A 932 26.26 -48.53 -47.39
C LEU A 932 26.63 -47.94 -46.04
N PHE A 933 26.29 -48.60 -44.93
CA PHE A 933 26.70 -48.15 -43.59
C PHE A 933 28.24 -48.12 -43.45
N ALA A 934 28.93 -49.15 -43.93
CA ALA A 934 30.40 -49.19 -43.92
C ALA A 934 31.01 -48.04 -44.74
N SER A 935 30.44 -47.73 -45.91
CA SER A 935 30.86 -46.59 -46.74
C SER A 935 30.67 -45.25 -46.02
N GLN A 936 29.53 -45.05 -45.36
CA GLN A 936 29.25 -43.84 -44.58
C GLN A 936 30.25 -43.67 -43.42
N ILE A 937 30.57 -44.75 -42.71
CA ILE A 937 31.59 -44.74 -41.64
C ILE A 937 32.97 -44.35 -42.18
N CYS A 938 33.34 -44.80 -43.38
CA CYS A 938 34.62 -44.44 -44.00
C CYS A 938 34.70 -42.94 -44.33
N LYS A 939 33.60 -42.34 -44.80
CA LYS A 939 33.53 -40.90 -45.08
C LYS A 939 33.74 -40.04 -43.82
N VAL A 940 33.26 -40.50 -42.67
CA VAL A 940 33.53 -39.83 -41.37
C VAL A 940 35.02 -39.88 -41.02
N ARG A 941 35.72 -40.98 -41.32
CA ARG A 941 37.15 -41.14 -41.01
C ARG A 941 38.08 -40.27 -41.86
N GLU A 942 37.72 -39.92 -43.09
CA GLU A 942 38.51 -38.99 -43.91
C GLU A 942 38.47 -37.57 -43.33
N LEU A 943 37.34 -37.16 -42.76
CA LEU A 943 37.17 -35.87 -42.10
C LEU A 943 37.93 -35.77 -40.77
N ALA A 944 38.14 -36.89 -40.06
CA ALA A 944 38.88 -36.91 -38.80
C ALA A 944 40.43 -36.84 -38.95
N LYS A 945 40.95 -36.79 -40.19
CA LYS A 945 42.38 -36.64 -40.51
C LYS A 945 42.77 -35.19 -40.87
N CYS A 946 41.79 -34.32 -41.12
CA CYS A 946 41.94 -32.88 -41.28
C CYS A 946 41.64 -32.19 -39.94
#